data_AF-A0A4Q2DLP2-F1
#
_entry.id   AF-A0A4Q2DLP2-F1
#
_cell.length_a   1.000
_cell.length_b   1.000
_cell.length_c   1.000
_cell.angle_alpha   90.00
_cell.angle_beta   90.00
_cell.angle_gamma   90.00
#
_symmetry.space_group_name_H-M   'P 1'
#
loop_
_entity.id
_entity.type
_entity.pdbx_description
1 polymer ?
#
loop_
_entity_poly.entity_id
_entity_poly.type
_entity_poly.pdbx_seq_one_letter_code
_entity_poly.pdbx_strand_id
1 'polypeptide(L)'
;MVLQDSPTAEDSKMDLELLDLAVTESGAFIVLVSYAGKEDSGNLRRLYALVQLELVGKFFTVHHVKPVPYQNLKSVADRTLGVGVHQGNNTLLILTASTMMQVQLSLDKIRRFNPQTGRTNLIKSIMMQAILYGAFPENPLQFSFPPQVDEESLMRGAEQLSQAVLKSGRRKDRLNWLIGFINENLVLGKMSQRSRQRLAVDAEKLFAAYQLWLQYNDLLETSPKFSVLNDCVHAFMAELGETNHEDVMRAFFRTKVSDIGRLVRKVMEVITLSSKQTERPIASLLPEGNRVVITALQSAFEYRNLNYQVYGIEFPMISSWTSRPGTIDVVLSLFNATTKVLENVAADARPKAQRQEPGSQLPQLANLLFKCVKERLEWLSSSKAADEPNVGQDKDELEQRFASLRPEVLETLRRNGFQEHAFKLAEVYSDFASLVALCHRDTVYPPENNPNYERIQTYIGRYKENFTEELYQWYIQHGELRIMFNQEADQSLFIDRFFSKKPNPGISWLHDVSKERFGDAASALLEEAKRANHLKAKHLMLSIGKLAQLAQLHESAEAGNETQLDAFHDGLDFVSVHDALLTEFRTALESVRGRHSLESQVDIIIKAKAPELLEAKGFANCFKDLLKHLLQGKALPIEDAVDLLTLKDNSESIADFATALHLLASASDIPEARRVSAFRTVWRRVYLHDDWTAIGKTANVSDAEIKDRLRSTALYHTLCSALARGERLTNGYEASPDVALIVPTAAEISSRWSGISSDQVDAIVEDYNFECDRLGELELEDIFHRVRELAVQDTTW
;
A
#
# COMPACT_ATOMS: atom_id res chain seq x y z
N MET A 1 -72.31 5.53 15.44
CA MET A 1 -71.43 6.37 14.59
C MET A 1 -72.13 6.51 13.25
N VAL A 2 -72.79 7.65 13.02
CA VAL A 2 -73.47 7.96 11.76
C VAL A 2 -72.40 8.42 10.78
N LEU A 3 -72.11 7.63 9.75
CA LEU A 3 -71.28 8.06 8.63
C LEU A 3 -72.22 8.71 7.62
N GLN A 4 -72.35 10.03 7.71
CA GLN A 4 -72.84 10.88 6.64
C GLN A 4 -71.59 11.42 5.93
N ASP A 5 -71.33 10.89 4.74
CA ASP A 5 -70.89 11.68 3.58
C ASP A 5 -70.93 10.76 2.35
N SER A 6 -72.01 10.91 1.60
CA SER A 6 -72.11 10.49 0.21
C SER A 6 -71.62 11.62 -0.69
N PRO A 7 -71.02 11.30 -1.83
CA PRO A 7 -71.46 11.92 -3.06
C PRO A 7 -71.93 10.83 -4.03
N THR A 8 -73.23 10.83 -4.27
CA THR A 8 -73.88 10.46 -5.54
C THR A 8 -73.11 9.48 -6.44
N ALA A 9 -73.40 8.18 -6.30
CA ALA A 9 -73.19 7.20 -7.34
C ALA A 9 -74.35 6.20 -7.29
N GLU A 10 -74.94 5.95 -8.45
CA GLU A 10 -75.90 4.88 -8.77
C GLU A 10 -75.58 3.57 -8.04
N ASP A 11 -76.61 2.84 -7.59
CA ASP A 11 -76.60 1.43 -7.17
C ASP A 11 -75.21 0.77 -7.18
N SER A 12 -74.35 1.20 -6.25
CA SER A 12 -73.05 0.58 -6.08
C SER A 12 -73.36 -0.74 -5.40
N LYS A 13 -73.52 -1.80 -6.20
CA LYS A 13 -73.59 -3.20 -5.76
C LYS A 13 -72.55 -3.36 -4.66
N MET A 14 -72.99 -3.36 -3.40
CA MET A 14 -72.12 -3.75 -2.31
C MET A 14 -71.79 -5.20 -2.59
N ASP A 15 -70.55 -5.47 -2.97
CA ASP A 15 -70.03 -6.82 -3.21
C ASP A 15 -69.91 -7.51 -1.85
N LEU A 16 -71.05 -7.91 -1.31
CA LEU A 16 -71.23 -8.42 0.05
C LEU A 16 -71.67 -9.88 -0.08
N GLU A 17 -70.76 -10.80 0.21
CA GLU A 17 -71.02 -12.24 0.16
C GLU A 17 -71.19 -12.78 1.57
N LEU A 18 -72.31 -13.47 1.80
CA LEU A 18 -72.55 -14.23 3.03
C LEU A 18 -71.78 -15.56 2.94
N LEU A 19 -70.86 -15.77 3.88
CA LEU A 19 -70.00 -16.95 3.90
C LEU A 19 -70.51 -18.02 4.86
N ASP A 20 -71.04 -17.60 6.00
CA ASP A 20 -71.55 -18.51 7.02
C ASP A 20 -72.59 -17.83 7.91
N LEU A 21 -73.46 -18.61 8.54
CA LEU A 21 -74.53 -18.13 9.41
C LEU A 21 -74.73 -19.10 10.57
N ALA A 22 -74.66 -18.55 11.79
CA ALA A 22 -74.96 -19.25 13.02
C ALA A 22 -76.10 -18.55 13.77
N VAL A 23 -76.97 -19.32 14.42
CA VAL A 23 -78.02 -18.77 15.29
C VAL A 23 -77.64 -19.04 16.74
N THR A 24 -77.59 -17.98 17.55
CA THR A 24 -77.30 -18.12 18.98
C THR A 24 -78.51 -18.66 19.73
N GLU A 25 -78.29 -19.22 20.93
CA GLU A 25 -79.38 -19.68 21.81
C GLU A 25 -80.35 -18.54 22.19
N SER A 26 -79.91 -17.28 22.10
CA SER A 26 -80.73 -16.08 22.32
C SER A 26 -81.54 -15.63 21.09
N GLY A 27 -81.51 -16.38 19.98
CA GLY A 27 -82.24 -16.05 18.74
C GLY A 27 -81.58 -14.97 17.87
N ALA A 28 -80.35 -14.53 18.20
CA ALA A 28 -79.59 -13.62 17.36
C ALA A 28 -78.86 -14.38 16.25
N PHE A 29 -78.84 -13.81 15.04
CA PHE A 29 -78.12 -14.34 13.91
C PHE A 29 -76.70 -13.75 13.89
N ILE A 30 -75.68 -14.59 13.86
CA ILE A 30 -74.30 -14.18 13.64
C ILE A 30 -73.93 -14.60 12.22
N VAL A 31 -73.65 -13.62 11.38
CA VAL A 31 -73.36 -13.82 9.95
C VAL A 31 -71.91 -13.45 9.69
N LEU A 32 -71.15 -14.36 9.09
CA LEU A 32 -69.84 -14.05 8.53
C LEU A 32 -70.03 -13.54 7.10
N VAL A 33 -69.64 -12.29 6.85
CA VAL A 33 -69.73 -11.68 5.53
C VAL A 33 -68.35 -11.30 5.03
N SER A 34 -68.14 -11.40 3.72
CA SER A 34 -67.01 -10.76 3.04
C SER A 34 -67.47 -9.59 2.20
N TYR A 35 -66.68 -8.52 2.17
CA TYR A 35 -66.97 -7.33 1.38
C TYR A 35 -65.70 -6.73 0.80
N ALA A 36 -65.82 -6.01 -0.32
CA ALA A 36 -64.71 -5.26 -0.89
C ALA A 36 -64.42 -4.00 -0.05
N GLY A 37 -63.20 -3.91 0.50
CA GLY A 37 -62.75 -2.75 1.29
C GLY A 37 -61.41 -2.19 0.79
N LYS A 38 -61.15 -0.91 1.05
CA LYS A 38 -59.86 -0.26 0.82
C LYS A 38 -59.10 -0.14 2.14
N GLU A 39 -57.84 -0.56 2.16
CA GLU A 39 -56.91 -0.20 3.26
C GLU A 39 -56.33 1.21 3.02
N ASP A 40 -55.71 1.79 4.06
CA ASP A 40 -55.00 3.09 4.01
C ASP A 40 -53.93 3.18 2.91
N SER A 41 -53.51 2.02 2.36
CA SER A 41 -52.57 1.87 1.25
C SER A 41 -53.20 1.99 -0.15
N GLY A 42 -54.53 2.16 -0.25
CA GLY A 42 -55.25 2.35 -1.51
C GLY A 42 -55.57 1.07 -2.31
N ASN A 43 -55.05 -0.09 -1.91
CA ASN A 43 -55.36 -1.38 -2.54
C ASN A 43 -56.73 -1.91 -2.10
N LEU A 44 -57.52 -2.40 -3.07
CA LEU A 44 -58.80 -3.07 -2.85
C LEU A 44 -58.54 -4.51 -2.38
N ARG A 45 -59.03 -4.87 -1.19
CA ARG A 45 -58.92 -6.22 -0.62
C ARG A 45 -60.30 -6.70 -0.13
N ARG A 46 -60.55 -8.01 -0.23
CA ARG A 46 -61.72 -8.65 0.40
C ARG A 46 -61.52 -8.64 1.92
N LEU A 47 -62.36 -7.91 2.65
CA LEU A 47 -62.39 -7.85 4.10
C LEU A 47 -63.51 -8.74 4.63
N TYR A 48 -63.37 -9.20 5.87
CA TYR A 48 -64.31 -10.12 6.49
C TYR A 48 -64.81 -9.53 7.80
N ALA A 49 -66.10 -9.65 8.08
CA ALA A 49 -66.71 -9.20 9.32
C ALA A 49 -67.74 -10.19 9.82
N LEU A 50 -67.80 -10.36 11.14
CA LEU A 50 -68.93 -10.96 11.82
C LEU A 50 -69.96 -9.89 12.10
N VAL A 51 -71.18 -10.10 11.60
CA VAL A 51 -72.32 -9.20 11.75
C VAL A 51 -73.34 -9.91 12.63
N GLN A 52 -73.60 -9.35 13.80
CA GLN A 52 -74.68 -9.81 14.67
C GLN A 52 -75.96 -9.07 14.28
N LEU A 53 -76.95 -9.85 13.85
CA LEU A 53 -78.27 -9.43 13.41
C LEU A 53 -79.33 -9.95 14.38
N GLU A 54 -80.35 -9.14 14.65
CA GLU A 54 -81.56 -9.57 15.36
C GLU A 54 -82.77 -9.32 14.46
N LEU A 55 -83.72 -10.24 14.42
CA LEU A 55 -84.94 -10.08 13.62
C LEU A 55 -85.97 -9.29 14.44
N VAL A 56 -86.18 -8.02 14.08
CA VAL A 56 -87.17 -7.16 14.72
C VAL A 56 -88.30 -6.89 13.73
N GLY A 57 -89.43 -7.57 13.93
CA GLY A 57 -90.58 -7.51 13.03
C GLY A 57 -90.29 -8.16 11.68
N LYS A 58 -90.19 -7.36 10.61
CA LYS A 58 -89.88 -7.81 9.24
C LYS A 58 -88.47 -7.43 8.76
N PHE A 59 -87.67 -6.81 9.62
CA PHE A 59 -86.35 -6.29 9.27
C PHE A 59 -85.29 -6.85 10.22
N PHE A 60 -84.06 -7.02 9.71
CA PHE A 60 -82.91 -7.35 10.54
C PHE A 60 -82.24 -6.06 11.05
N THR A 61 -82.03 -5.95 12.35
CA THR A 61 -81.23 -4.89 12.96
C THR A 61 -79.81 -5.37 13.21
N VAL A 62 -78.82 -4.62 12.71
CA VAL A 62 -77.40 -4.89 12.96
C VAL A 62 -77.01 -4.34 14.32
N HIS A 63 -76.66 -5.21 15.27
CA HIS A 63 -76.22 -4.81 16.61
C HIS A 63 -74.72 -4.53 16.66
N HIS A 64 -73.94 -5.44 16.08
CA HIS A 64 -72.49 -5.36 16.09
C HIS A 64 -71.91 -5.82 14.76
N VAL A 65 -70.96 -5.06 14.24
CA VAL A 65 -70.09 -5.46 13.14
C VAL A 65 -68.68 -5.53 13.69
N LYS A 66 -68.10 -6.73 13.72
CA LYS A 66 -66.73 -6.95 14.18
C LYS A 66 -65.89 -7.42 13.00
N PRO A 67 -64.90 -6.63 12.52
CA PRO A 67 -63.97 -7.10 11.52
C PRO A 67 -63.18 -8.27 12.09
N VAL A 68 -63.00 -9.32 11.28
CA VAL A 68 -62.24 -10.52 11.67
C VAL A 68 -61.09 -10.73 10.70
N PRO A 69 -59.87 -10.99 11.20
CA PRO A 69 -58.75 -11.37 10.35
C PRO A 69 -59.03 -12.78 9.81
N TYR A 70 -59.40 -12.87 8.54
CA TYR A 70 -59.55 -14.16 7.85
C TYR A 70 -58.24 -14.51 7.14
N GLN A 71 -57.80 -15.77 7.23
CA GLN A 71 -56.53 -16.19 6.63
C GLN A 71 -56.71 -16.34 5.12
N ASN A 72 -55.89 -15.61 4.34
CA ASN A 72 -55.89 -15.69 2.89
C ASN A 72 -55.33 -17.05 2.42
N LEU A 73 -55.89 -17.56 1.32
CA LEU A 73 -55.45 -18.78 0.63
C LEU A 73 -54.50 -18.40 -0.52
N LYS A 74 -53.58 -19.31 -0.89
CA LYS A 74 -52.52 -19.03 -1.89
C LYS A 74 -53.08 -18.67 -3.26
N SER A 75 -54.19 -19.27 -3.67
CA SER A 75 -54.83 -19.03 -4.96
C SER A 75 -56.32 -18.72 -4.82
N VAL A 76 -56.86 -17.92 -5.74
CA VAL A 76 -58.31 -17.69 -5.90
C VAL A 76 -59.04 -18.99 -6.22
N ALA A 77 -58.33 -20.01 -6.72
CA ALA A 77 -58.84 -21.36 -6.96
C ALA A 77 -59.01 -22.18 -5.67
N ASP A 78 -58.31 -21.85 -4.57
CA ASP A 78 -58.32 -22.60 -3.31
C ASP A 78 -59.47 -22.18 -2.38
N ARG A 79 -60.63 -21.77 -2.92
CA ARG A 79 -61.74 -21.20 -2.13
C ARG A 79 -62.14 -22.10 -0.97
N THR A 80 -62.36 -21.53 0.22
CA THR A 80 -62.96 -22.25 1.36
C THR A 80 -64.41 -22.58 1.02
N LEU A 81 -64.76 -23.87 1.01
CA LEU A 81 -66.08 -24.40 0.70
C LEU A 81 -66.91 -24.68 1.96
N GLY A 82 -66.28 -24.90 3.12
CA GLY A 82 -66.99 -25.09 4.38
C GLY A 82 -66.07 -25.26 5.58
N VAL A 83 -66.56 -24.89 6.77
CA VAL A 83 -65.85 -25.08 8.05
C VAL A 83 -66.76 -25.86 9.01
N GLY A 84 -66.31 -27.03 9.47
CA GLY A 84 -67.01 -27.85 10.45
C GLY A 84 -66.33 -27.77 11.81
N VAL A 85 -67.10 -27.51 12.88
CA VAL A 85 -66.60 -27.54 14.27
C VAL A 85 -67.03 -28.85 14.92
N HIS A 86 -66.08 -29.64 15.41
CA HIS A 86 -66.41 -30.84 16.19
C HIS A 86 -66.46 -30.51 17.69
N GLN A 87 -67.65 -30.55 18.29
CA GLN A 87 -67.91 -30.08 19.66
C GLN A 87 -67.15 -30.84 20.77
N GLY A 88 -66.62 -32.04 20.48
CA GLY A 88 -65.91 -32.87 21.47
C GLY A 88 -64.40 -32.65 21.59
N ASN A 89 -63.69 -32.23 20.53
CA ASN A 89 -62.21 -32.34 20.46
C ASN A 89 -61.44 -31.05 20.10
N ASN A 90 -62.06 -29.87 20.14
CA ASN A 90 -61.41 -28.61 19.70
C ASN A 90 -60.78 -28.71 18.29
N THR A 91 -61.39 -29.53 17.42
CA THR A 91 -60.93 -29.73 16.04
C THR A 91 -61.87 -29.01 15.08
N LEU A 92 -61.27 -28.23 14.19
CA LEU A 92 -61.89 -27.60 13.04
C LEU A 92 -61.58 -28.41 11.79
N LEU A 93 -62.59 -28.68 10.97
CA LEU A 93 -62.43 -29.23 9.63
C LEU A 93 -62.64 -28.10 8.63
N ILE A 94 -61.65 -27.82 7.79
CA ILE A 94 -61.71 -26.79 6.77
C ILE A 94 -61.70 -27.49 5.40
N LEU A 95 -62.80 -27.39 4.67
CA LEU A 95 -62.89 -27.85 3.29
C LEU A 95 -62.53 -26.69 2.36
N THR A 96 -61.52 -26.87 1.53
CA THR A 96 -61.22 -25.97 0.40
C THR A 96 -61.55 -26.68 -0.92
N ALA A 97 -61.59 -25.93 -2.02
CA ALA A 97 -61.85 -26.49 -3.35
C ALA A 97 -60.85 -27.58 -3.77
N SER A 98 -59.63 -27.55 -3.21
CA SER A 98 -58.54 -28.47 -3.54
C SER A 98 -58.25 -29.50 -2.44
N THR A 99 -58.45 -29.17 -1.16
CA THR A 99 -58.02 -30.03 -0.03
C THR A 99 -58.95 -29.95 1.19
N MET A 100 -59.02 -31.03 1.98
CA MET A 100 -59.66 -31.06 3.29
C MET A 100 -58.58 -31.01 4.38
N MET A 101 -58.66 -30.04 5.27
CA MET A 101 -57.71 -29.83 6.36
C MET A 101 -58.39 -30.08 7.71
N GLN A 102 -57.72 -30.82 8.60
CA GLN A 102 -58.08 -30.90 10.01
C GLN A 102 -57.14 -30.02 10.83
N VAL A 103 -57.71 -29.02 11.51
CA VAL A 103 -57.00 -28.07 12.36
C VAL A 103 -57.34 -28.35 13.81
N GLN A 104 -56.36 -28.77 14.61
CA GLN A 104 -56.54 -28.96 16.04
C GLN A 104 -56.16 -27.69 16.80
N LEU A 105 -57.11 -27.11 17.53
CA LEU A 105 -56.88 -25.90 18.31
C LEU A 105 -56.45 -26.25 19.73
N SER A 106 -55.26 -25.78 20.13
CA SER A 106 -54.83 -25.80 21.52
C SER A 106 -55.41 -24.58 22.26
N LEU A 107 -56.63 -24.69 22.78
CA LEU A 107 -57.30 -23.59 23.48
C LEU A 107 -56.48 -23.04 24.67
N ASP A 108 -55.70 -23.88 25.35
CA ASP A 108 -54.84 -23.45 26.46
C ASP A 108 -53.71 -22.51 26.01
N LYS A 109 -53.12 -22.76 24.83
CA LYS A 109 -52.07 -21.90 24.26
C LYS A 109 -52.65 -20.57 23.78
N ILE A 110 -53.86 -20.60 23.22
CA ILE A 110 -54.59 -19.42 22.77
C ILE A 110 -54.97 -18.52 23.96
N ARG A 111 -55.46 -19.12 25.06
CA ARG A 111 -55.81 -18.37 26.29
C ARG A 111 -54.62 -17.75 27.01
N ARG A 112 -53.44 -18.39 26.93
CA ARG A 112 -52.19 -17.89 27.54
C ARG A 112 -51.41 -16.93 26.63
N PHE A 113 -51.92 -16.61 25.44
CA PHE A 113 -51.21 -15.76 24.49
C PHE A 113 -51.23 -14.30 24.96
N ASN A 114 -50.06 -13.78 25.32
CA ASN A 114 -49.88 -12.36 25.60
C ASN A 114 -49.51 -11.61 24.29
N PRO A 115 -50.28 -10.60 23.86
CA PRO A 115 -50.04 -9.89 22.61
C PRO A 115 -48.73 -9.08 22.55
N GLN A 116 -48.07 -8.81 23.68
CA GLN A 116 -46.79 -8.07 23.70
C GLN A 116 -45.58 -9.01 23.58
N THR A 117 -45.55 -10.12 24.32
CA THR A 117 -44.43 -11.08 24.31
C THR A 117 -44.61 -12.22 23.30
N GLY A 118 -45.85 -12.50 22.90
CA GLY A 118 -46.22 -13.57 21.97
C GLY A 118 -45.96 -13.25 20.50
N ARG A 119 -45.82 -11.98 20.12
CA ARG A 119 -45.58 -11.55 18.72
C ARG A 119 -44.26 -12.09 18.16
N THR A 120 -43.19 -12.10 18.95
CA THR A 120 -41.89 -12.65 18.55
C THR A 120 -41.96 -14.16 18.30
N ASN A 121 -42.62 -14.90 19.19
CA ASN A 121 -42.84 -16.33 19.04
C ASN A 121 -43.77 -16.65 17.87
N LEU A 122 -44.74 -15.79 17.60
CA LEU A 122 -45.63 -15.88 16.45
C LEU A 122 -44.88 -15.68 15.13
N ILE A 123 -44.05 -14.64 15.02
CA ILE A 123 -43.22 -14.37 13.83
C ILE A 123 -42.30 -15.57 13.56
N LYS A 124 -41.64 -16.10 14.59
CA LYS A 124 -40.81 -17.30 14.50
C LYS A 124 -41.61 -18.53 14.08
N SER A 125 -42.80 -18.75 14.66
CA SER A 125 -43.69 -19.87 14.31
C SER A 125 -44.18 -19.77 12.87
N ILE A 126 -44.56 -18.56 12.41
CA ILE A 126 -44.98 -18.30 11.04
C ILE A 126 -43.82 -18.63 10.11
N MET A 127 -42.61 -18.09 10.32
CA MET A 127 -41.45 -18.41 9.48
C MET A 127 -41.11 -19.91 9.50
N MET A 128 -41.21 -20.58 10.64
CA MET A 128 -40.97 -22.01 10.73
C MET A 128 -41.98 -22.83 9.92
N GLN A 129 -43.27 -22.52 10.07
CA GLN A 129 -44.34 -23.18 9.33
C GLN A 129 -44.27 -22.85 7.83
N ALA A 130 -43.92 -21.61 7.50
CA ALA A 130 -43.67 -21.14 6.16
C ALA A 130 -42.52 -21.97 5.52
N ILE A 131 -41.37 -22.13 6.18
CA ILE A 131 -40.26 -22.96 5.67
C ILE A 131 -40.65 -24.44 5.55
N LEU A 132 -41.40 -24.98 6.51
CA LEU A 132 -41.74 -26.40 6.55
C LEU A 132 -42.84 -26.78 5.55
N TYR A 133 -43.86 -25.92 5.42
CA TYR A 133 -45.09 -26.23 4.71
C TYR A 133 -45.31 -25.38 3.46
N GLY A 134 -44.66 -24.22 3.35
CA GLY A 134 -44.78 -23.33 2.20
C GLY A 134 -44.21 -23.94 0.91
N ALA A 135 -43.20 -24.81 1.04
CA ALA A 135 -42.58 -25.54 -0.07
C ALA A 135 -43.46 -26.64 -0.68
N PHE A 136 -44.59 -27.02 -0.06
CA PHE A 136 -45.52 -27.97 -0.66
C PHE A 136 -46.46 -27.25 -1.66
N PRO A 137 -46.48 -27.66 -2.94
CA PRO A 137 -47.36 -27.07 -3.95
C PRO A 137 -48.85 -27.22 -3.60
N GLU A 138 -49.21 -28.34 -2.97
CA GLU A 138 -50.59 -28.66 -2.57
C GLU A 138 -51.05 -27.94 -1.29
N ASN A 139 -50.19 -27.15 -0.64
CA ASN A 139 -50.59 -26.43 0.56
C ASN A 139 -51.38 -25.16 0.18
N PRO A 140 -52.68 -25.08 0.52
CA PRO A 140 -53.54 -23.94 0.16
C PRO A 140 -53.30 -22.70 1.03
N LEU A 141 -52.52 -22.81 2.13
CA LEU A 141 -52.33 -21.74 3.10
C LEU A 141 -51.30 -20.71 2.62
N GLN A 142 -51.70 -19.44 2.55
CA GLN A 142 -50.76 -18.34 2.38
C GLN A 142 -50.20 -17.94 3.75
N PHE A 143 -48.89 -18.05 3.92
CA PHE A 143 -48.19 -17.50 5.08
C PHE A 143 -47.86 -16.04 4.77
N SER A 144 -48.20 -15.13 5.67
CA SER A 144 -47.83 -13.72 5.58
C SER A 144 -47.53 -13.19 6.96
N PHE A 145 -46.67 -12.18 7.04
CA PHE A 145 -46.41 -11.52 8.32
C PHE A 145 -47.57 -10.60 8.72
N PRO A 146 -47.80 -10.39 10.03
CA PRO A 146 -48.70 -9.35 10.50
C PRO A 146 -48.29 -7.96 10.00
N PRO A 147 -49.22 -7.01 9.79
CA PRO A 147 -48.92 -5.69 9.21
C PRO A 147 -47.92 -4.86 10.04
N GLN A 148 -47.81 -5.13 11.35
CA GLN A 148 -46.80 -4.55 12.23
C GLN A 148 -45.75 -5.61 12.63
N VAL A 149 -44.75 -5.80 11.77
CA VAL A 149 -43.58 -6.64 12.07
C VAL A 149 -42.55 -5.84 12.84
N ASP A 150 -42.20 -6.33 14.02
CA ASP A 150 -41.06 -5.86 14.82
C ASP A 150 -39.73 -6.30 14.20
N GLU A 151 -38.81 -5.35 14.02
CA GLU A 151 -37.54 -5.56 13.32
C GLU A 151 -36.61 -6.51 14.09
N GLU A 152 -36.54 -6.35 15.41
CA GLU A 152 -35.67 -7.16 16.28
C GLU A 152 -36.16 -8.62 16.34
N SER A 153 -37.47 -8.82 16.46
CA SER A 153 -38.11 -10.14 16.42
C SER A 153 -37.94 -10.85 15.08
N LEU A 154 -38.04 -10.12 13.96
CA LEU A 154 -37.80 -10.65 12.62
C LEU A 154 -36.36 -11.13 12.47
N MET A 155 -35.38 -10.27 12.81
CA MET A 155 -33.95 -10.60 12.73
C MET A 155 -33.59 -11.80 13.61
N ARG A 156 -33.96 -11.79 14.90
CA ARG A 156 -33.69 -12.91 15.82
C ARG A 156 -34.37 -14.19 15.37
N GLY A 157 -35.62 -14.11 14.92
CA GLY A 157 -36.37 -15.27 14.44
C GLY A 157 -35.74 -15.89 13.19
N ALA A 158 -35.38 -15.06 12.21
CA ALA A 158 -34.72 -15.50 10.98
C ALA A 158 -33.34 -16.13 11.26
N GLU A 159 -32.50 -15.49 12.09
CA GLU A 159 -31.18 -16.01 12.45
C GLU A 159 -31.25 -17.34 13.21
N GLN A 160 -32.18 -17.47 14.16
CA GLN A 160 -32.38 -18.72 14.89
C GLN A 160 -32.87 -19.84 13.97
N LEU A 161 -33.76 -19.53 13.02
CA LEU A 161 -34.25 -20.50 12.05
C LEU A 161 -33.14 -20.92 11.08
N SER A 162 -32.35 -19.98 10.59
CA SER A 162 -31.17 -20.27 9.77
C SER A 162 -30.22 -21.24 10.47
N GLN A 163 -29.87 -20.96 11.72
CA GLN A 163 -29.02 -21.84 12.53
C GLN A 163 -29.66 -23.20 12.81
N ALA A 164 -30.98 -23.24 13.04
CA ALA A 164 -31.69 -24.50 13.27
C ALA A 164 -31.73 -25.37 12.00
N VAL A 165 -31.92 -24.76 10.81
CA VAL A 165 -31.83 -25.45 9.52
C VAL A 165 -30.42 -26.00 9.31
N LEU A 166 -29.41 -25.21 9.67
CA LEU A 166 -28.01 -25.56 9.54
C LEU A 166 -27.57 -26.69 10.49
N LYS A 167 -28.20 -26.82 11.66
CA LYS A 167 -28.00 -27.93 12.62
C LYS A 167 -28.86 -29.17 12.37
N SER A 168 -29.94 -29.04 11.59
CA SER A 168 -30.87 -30.15 11.33
C SER A 168 -30.61 -30.86 10.01
N GLY A 169 -29.59 -30.45 9.25
CA GLY A 169 -29.15 -31.08 8.00
C GLY A 169 -30.22 -31.08 6.89
N ARG A 170 -31.30 -30.30 7.04
CA ARG A 170 -32.45 -30.34 6.11
C ARG A 170 -32.31 -29.26 5.04
N ARG A 171 -31.89 -29.70 3.83
CA ARG A 171 -31.97 -29.13 2.46
C ARG A 171 -31.70 -27.62 2.28
N LYS A 172 -30.73 -27.30 1.40
CA LYS A 172 -30.42 -25.96 0.83
C LYS A 172 -31.67 -25.15 0.45
N ASP A 173 -32.67 -25.83 -0.09
CA ASP A 173 -33.94 -25.24 -0.54
C ASP A 173 -34.66 -24.46 0.56
N ARG A 174 -34.48 -24.83 1.84
CA ARG A 174 -35.14 -24.18 2.97
C ARG A 174 -34.58 -22.81 3.31
N LEU A 175 -33.27 -22.59 3.15
CA LEU A 175 -32.68 -21.26 3.35
C LEU A 175 -32.98 -20.34 2.17
N ASN A 176 -32.94 -20.89 0.95
CA ASN A 176 -33.40 -20.18 -0.24
C ASN A 176 -34.88 -19.78 -0.11
N TRP A 177 -35.71 -20.66 0.44
CA TRP A 177 -37.12 -20.38 0.69
C TRP A 177 -37.30 -19.34 1.81
N LEU A 178 -36.50 -19.40 2.87
CA LEU A 178 -36.53 -18.40 3.94
C LEU A 178 -36.26 -16.99 3.41
N ILE A 179 -35.21 -16.80 2.60
CA ILE A 179 -34.91 -15.49 2.02
C ILE A 179 -35.96 -15.09 0.97
N GLY A 180 -36.47 -16.04 0.19
CA GLY A 180 -37.58 -15.83 -0.74
C GLY A 180 -38.84 -15.32 -0.01
N PHE A 181 -39.21 -15.96 1.09
CA PHE A 181 -40.35 -15.58 1.93
C PHE A 181 -40.19 -14.18 2.53
N ILE A 182 -38.99 -13.82 2.98
CA ILE A 182 -38.68 -12.48 3.49
C ILE A 182 -38.83 -11.43 2.39
N ASN A 183 -38.39 -11.74 1.17
CA ASN A 183 -38.49 -10.86 0.00
C ASN A 183 -39.93 -10.71 -0.51
N GLU A 184 -40.70 -11.81 -0.57
CA GLU A 184 -42.12 -11.81 -0.97
C GLU A 184 -42.98 -10.97 -0.03
N ASN A 185 -42.65 -10.94 1.26
CA ASN A 185 -43.34 -10.10 2.24
C ASN A 185 -42.80 -8.65 2.29
N LEU A 186 -41.83 -8.29 1.44
CA LEU A 186 -41.22 -6.95 1.36
C LEU A 186 -40.63 -6.44 2.70
N VAL A 187 -40.25 -7.34 3.60
CA VAL A 187 -39.71 -6.99 4.93
C VAL A 187 -38.19 -6.99 4.98
N LEU A 188 -37.49 -7.27 3.87
CA LEU A 188 -36.03 -7.27 3.81
C LEU A 188 -35.44 -5.93 4.29
N GLY A 189 -36.07 -4.81 3.92
CA GLY A 189 -35.66 -3.45 4.31
C GLY A 189 -35.56 -3.23 5.82
N LYS A 190 -36.36 -3.96 6.61
CA LYS A 190 -36.37 -3.91 8.08
C LYS A 190 -35.24 -4.71 8.74
N MET A 191 -34.50 -5.51 7.96
CA MET A 191 -33.37 -6.29 8.48
C MET A 191 -32.06 -5.51 8.35
N SER A 192 -31.26 -5.53 9.42
CA SER A 192 -29.89 -4.98 9.40
C SER A 192 -28.98 -5.76 8.44
N GLN A 193 -27.96 -5.09 7.89
CA GLN A 193 -26.95 -5.72 7.02
C GLN A 193 -26.23 -6.89 7.72
N ARG A 194 -25.98 -6.79 9.03
CA ARG A 194 -25.38 -7.88 9.82
C ARG A 194 -26.24 -9.15 9.80
N SER A 195 -27.56 -8.99 9.95
CA SER A 195 -28.49 -10.11 9.95
C SER A 195 -28.59 -10.73 8.55
N ARG A 196 -28.71 -9.91 7.50
CA ARG A 196 -28.74 -10.37 6.09
C ARG A 196 -27.48 -11.14 5.70
N GLN A 197 -26.31 -10.59 6.02
CA GLN A 197 -25.03 -11.25 5.75
C GLN A 197 -24.88 -12.55 6.55
N ARG A 198 -25.40 -12.63 7.78
CA ARG A 198 -25.38 -13.88 8.56
C ARG A 198 -26.20 -14.98 7.91
N LEU A 199 -27.41 -14.66 7.41
CA LEU A 199 -28.24 -15.61 6.66
C LEU A 199 -27.54 -16.10 5.40
N ALA A 200 -26.91 -15.18 4.67
CA ALA A 200 -26.14 -15.52 3.47
C ALA A 200 -24.95 -16.44 3.81
N VAL A 201 -24.19 -16.14 4.86
CA VAL A 201 -23.05 -16.96 5.31
C VAL A 201 -23.48 -18.36 5.74
N ASP A 202 -24.62 -18.50 6.42
CA ASP A 202 -25.15 -19.82 6.79
C ASP A 202 -25.52 -20.63 5.54
N ALA A 203 -26.11 -19.99 4.52
CA ALA A 203 -26.41 -20.62 3.24
C ALA A 203 -25.14 -20.96 2.43
N GLU A 204 -24.13 -20.09 2.43
CA GLU A 204 -22.81 -20.35 1.85
C GLU A 204 -22.16 -21.59 2.48
N LYS A 205 -22.20 -21.71 3.81
CA LYS A 205 -21.64 -22.87 4.54
C LYS A 205 -22.38 -24.16 4.20
N LEU A 206 -23.71 -24.15 4.14
CA LEU A 206 -24.48 -25.31 3.70
C LEU A 206 -24.13 -25.71 2.26
N PHE A 207 -23.96 -24.74 1.36
CA PHE A 207 -23.59 -25.01 -0.01
C PHE A 207 -22.18 -25.58 -0.12
N ALA A 208 -21.19 -24.98 0.55
CA ALA A 208 -19.83 -25.49 0.62
C ALA A 208 -19.77 -26.91 1.21
N ALA A 209 -20.52 -27.17 2.28
CA ALA A 209 -20.61 -28.50 2.88
C ALA A 209 -21.24 -29.53 1.94
N TYR A 210 -22.25 -29.13 1.17
CA TYR A 210 -22.85 -29.99 0.15
C TYR A 210 -21.87 -30.33 -0.97
N GLN A 211 -21.10 -29.36 -1.47
CA GLN A 211 -20.07 -29.59 -2.49
C GLN A 211 -18.95 -30.51 -1.96
N LEU A 212 -18.50 -30.32 -0.71
CA LEU A 212 -17.56 -31.24 -0.08
C LEU A 212 -18.12 -32.66 0.06
N TRP A 213 -19.41 -32.79 0.39
CA TRP A 213 -20.07 -34.09 0.49
C TRP A 213 -20.14 -34.80 -0.86
N LEU A 214 -20.46 -34.08 -1.95
CA LEU A 214 -20.43 -34.63 -3.31
C LEU A 214 -19.03 -35.11 -3.67
N GLN A 215 -18.03 -34.26 -3.47
CA GLN A 215 -16.64 -34.61 -3.72
C GLN A 215 -16.19 -35.83 -2.90
N TYR A 216 -16.65 -35.96 -1.65
CA TYR A 216 -16.36 -37.12 -0.83
C TYR A 216 -17.01 -38.40 -1.36
N ASN A 217 -18.25 -38.33 -1.86
CA ASN A 217 -18.90 -39.51 -2.47
C ASN A 217 -18.16 -39.95 -3.73
N ASP A 218 -17.78 -39.01 -4.59
CA ASP A 218 -16.97 -39.29 -5.79
C ASP A 218 -15.63 -39.95 -5.40
N LEU A 219 -15.02 -39.48 -4.30
CA LEU A 219 -13.82 -40.11 -3.75
C LEU A 219 -14.12 -41.53 -3.30
N LEU A 220 -15.22 -41.79 -2.60
CA LEU A 220 -15.60 -43.14 -2.13
C LEU A 220 -15.83 -44.13 -3.27
N GLU A 221 -16.33 -43.69 -4.43
CA GLU A 221 -16.47 -44.54 -5.61
C GLU A 221 -15.12 -45.11 -6.08
N THR A 222 -14.02 -44.37 -5.85
CA THR A 222 -12.66 -44.83 -6.15
C THR A 222 -12.07 -45.78 -5.09
N SER A 223 -12.81 -46.11 -4.02
CA SER A 223 -12.39 -46.97 -2.90
C SER A 223 -11.04 -46.55 -2.30
N PRO A 224 -10.96 -45.33 -1.73
CA PRO A 224 -9.71 -44.77 -1.26
C PRO A 224 -9.26 -45.50 0.01
N LYS A 225 -7.99 -45.91 0.06
CA LYS A 225 -7.40 -46.53 1.27
C LYS A 225 -7.25 -45.54 2.43
N PHE A 226 -7.34 -44.25 2.14
CA PHE A 226 -7.10 -43.14 3.07
C PHE A 226 -7.85 -41.91 2.56
N SER A 227 -8.35 -41.08 3.47
CA SER A 227 -8.94 -39.79 3.12
C SER A 227 -8.56 -38.72 4.15
N VAL A 228 -7.88 -37.66 3.69
CA VAL A 228 -7.60 -36.45 4.49
C VAL A 228 -8.89 -35.85 5.03
N LEU A 229 -9.95 -35.80 4.23
CA LEU A 229 -11.22 -35.22 4.67
C LEU A 229 -11.82 -36.02 5.84
N ASN A 230 -11.76 -37.35 5.75
CA ASN A 230 -12.24 -38.24 6.81
C ASN A 230 -11.45 -38.06 8.10
N ASP A 231 -10.11 -38.06 8.01
CA ASP A 231 -9.23 -37.79 9.15
C ASP A 231 -9.50 -36.42 9.78
N CYS A 232 -9.72 -35.38 8.97
CA CYS A 232 -10.03 -34.04 9.45
C CYS A 232 -11.33 -34.01 10.24
N VAL A 233 -12.37 -34.69 9.76
CA VAL A 233 -13.67 -34.75 10.43
C VAL A 233 -13.57 -35.57 11.72
N HIS A 234 -12.85 -36.70 11.71
CA HIS A 234 -12.63 -37.49 12.91
C HIS A 234 -11.82 -36.73 13.98
N ALA A 235 -10.74 -36.05 13.59
CA ALA A 235 -9.97 -35.21 14.51
C ALA A 235 -10.84 -34.10 15.11
N PHE A 236 -11.66 -33.44 14.27
CA PHE A 236 -12.58 -32.39 14.72
C PHE A 236 -13.66 -32.91 15.68
N MET A 237 -14.28 -34.06 15.37
CA MET A 237 -15.33 -34.65 16.21
C MET A 237 -14.76 -35.23 17.52
N ALA A 238 -13.52 -35.74 17.50
CA ALA A 238 -12.82 -36.21 18.69
C ALA A 238 -12.53 -35.07 19.68
N GLU A 239 -12.10 -33.90 19.20
CA GLU A 239 -11.91 -32.71 20.05
C GLU A 239 -13.20 -32.23 20.71
N LEU A 240 -14.34 -32.44 20.06
CA LEU A 240 -15.66 -32.12 20.59
C LEU A 240 -16.23 -33.21 21.51
N GLY A 241 -15.56 -34.35 21.65
CA GLY A 241 -16.03 -35.50 22.42
C GLY A 241 -17.21 -36.25 21.79
N GLU A 242 -17.49 -36.04 20.50
CA GLU A 242 -18.62 -36.64 19.76
C GLU A 242 -18.18 -37.82 18.88
N THR A 243 -17.51 -38.83 19.46
CA THR A 243 -17.00 -40.01 18.73
C THR A 243 -17.98 -41.19 18.66
N ASN A 244 -19.12 -41.13 19.36
CA ASN A 244 -20.06 -42.24 19.52
C ASN A 244 -21.06 -42.42 18.36
N HIS A 245 -20.70 -42.00 17.15
CA HIS A 245 -21.55 -42.16 15.96
C HIS A 245 -21.04 -43.30 15.07
N GLU A 246 -21.94 -44.19 14.61
CA GLU A 246 -21.59 -45.26 13.66
C GLU A 246 -21.01 -44.70 12.35
N ASP A 247 -21.48 -43.52 11.94
CA ASP A 247 -20.96 -42.77 10.80
C ASP A 247 -20.67 -41.32 11.20
N VAL A 248 -19.42 -41.06 11.56
CA VAL A 248 -18.93 -39.75 12.01
C VAL A 248 -19.00 -38.71 10.90
N MET A 249 -18.79 -39.11 9.64
CA MET A 249 -18.89 -38.23 8.48
C MET A 249 -20.32 -37.73 8.29
N ARG A 250 -21.29 -38.64 8.23
CA ARG A 250 -22.72 -38.26 8.12
C ARG A 250 -23.20 -37.48 9.34
N ALA A 251 -22.68 -37.78 10.54
CA ALA A 251 -23.00 -37.01 11.74
C ALA A 251 -22.54 -35.56 11.59
N PHE A 252 -21.29 -35.32 11.18
CA PHE A 252 -20.74 -33.97 10.98
C PHE A 252 -21.56 -33.14 9.98
N PHE A 253 -21.81 -33.66 8.78
CA PHE A 253 -22.56 -32.93 7.74
C PHE A 253 -24.03 -32.69 8.10
N ARG A 254 -24.57 -33.39 9.10
CA ARG A 254 -25.93 -33.16 9.59
C ARG A 254 -25.98 -32.14 10.72
N THR A 255 -25.02 -32.15 11.64
CA THR A 255 -25.13 -31.43 12.91
C THR A 255 -24.15 -30.26 13.09
N LYS A 256 -23.00 -30.27 12.40
CA LYS A 256 -21.87 -29.34 12.64
C LYS A 256 -21.42 -28.53 11.43
N VAL A 257 -22.27 -28.35 10.42
CA VAL A 257 -21.94 -27.54 9.23
C VAL A 257 -21.59 -26.08 9.58
N SER A 258 -22.01 -25.58 10.75
CA SER A 258 -21.66 -24.23 11.26
C SER A 258 -20.17 -23.99 11.36
N ASP A 259 -19.45 -25.07 11.62
CA ASP A 259 -18.04 -25.07 11.97
C ASP A 259 -17.16 -25.57 10.83
N ILE A 260 -17.69 -25.66 9.60
CA ILE A 260 -16.91 -25.98 8.39
C ILE A 260 -15.67 -25.09 8.23
N GLY A 261 -15.76 -23.81 8.62
CA GLY A 261 -14.59 -22.93 8.62
C GLY A 261 -13.51 -23.33 9.62
N ARG A 262 -13.85 -23.99 10.74
CA ARG A 262 -12.87 -24.56 11.68
C ARG A 262 -12.21 -25.80 11.09
N LEU A 263 -12.98 -26.64 10.40
CA LEU A 263 -12.49 -27.83 9.69
C LEU A 263 -11.45 -27.43 8.65
N VAL A 264 -11.75 -26.43 7.80
CA VAL A 264 -10.82 -25.91 6.78
C VAL A 264 -9.48 -25.48 7.39
N ARG A 265 -9.49 -24.84 8.56
CA ARG A 265 -8.27 -24.39 9.24
C ARG A 265 -7.42 -25.53 9.84
N LYS A 266 -7.96 -26.74 9.96
CA LYS A 266 -7.23 -27.90 10.48
C LYS A 266 -6.59 -28.76 9.40
N VAL A 267 -6.94 -28.56 8.13
CA VAL A 267 -6.52 -29.45 7.03
C VAL A 267 -4.99 -29.64 6.98
N MET A 268 -4.21 -28.56 7.09
CA MET A 268 -2.75 -28.66 7.04
C MET A 268 -2.13 -29.32 8.28
N GLU A 269 -2.70 -29.06 9.46
CA GLU A 269 -2.30 -29.72 10.71
C GLU A 269 -2.53 -31.23 10.61
N VAL A 270 -3.72 -31.64 10.14
CA VAL A 270 -4.09 -33.05 9.98
C VAL A 270 -3.22 -33.73 8.94
N ILE A 271 -2.92 -33.10 7.79
CA ILE A 271 -1.96 -33.66 6.81
C ILE A 271 -0.60 -33.95 7.47
N THR A 272 -0.12 -33.03 8.31
CA THR A 272 1.18 -33.15 8.97
C THR A 272 1.17 -34.25 10.02
N LEU A 273 0.08 -34.38 10.80
CA LEU A 273 -0.09 -35.42 11.80
C LEU A 273 -0.28 -36.80 11.15
N SER A 274 -1.17 -36.93 10.16
CA SER A 274 -1.40 -38.17 9.42
C SER A 274 -0.12 -38.64 8.71
N SER A 275 0.68 -37.73 8.16
CA SER A 275 2.00 -38.06 7.58
C SER A 275 2.96 -38.67 8.61
N LYS A 276 3.02 -38.13 9.84
CA LYS A 276 3.85 -38.66 10.92
C LYS A 276 3.37 -40.01 11.44
N GLN A 277 2.05 -40.20 11.54
CA GLN A 277 1.45 -41.43 12.07
C GLN A 277 1.43 -42.59 11.08
N THR A 278 1.30 -42.31 9.78
CA THR A 278 1.25 -43.35 8.73
C THR A 278 2.58 -43.53 7.97
N GLU A 279 3.65 -42.81 8.36
CA GLU A 279 4.96 -42.78 7.70
C GLU A 279 4.92 -42.45 6.20
N ARG A 280 3.84 -41.78 5.74
CA ARG A 280 3.65 -41.43 4.33
C ARG A 280 4.21 -40.05 4.01
N PRO A 281 4.72 -39.84 2.78
CA PRO A 281 5.16 -38.53 2.36
C PRO A 281 3.96 -37.57 2.26
N ILE A 282 4.10 -36.37 2.81
CA ILE A 282 3.14 -35.26 2.73
C ILE A 282 2.65 -35.04 1.29
N ALA A 283 3.52 -35.23 0.30
CA ALA A 283 3.22 -35.11 -1.13
C ALA A 283 2.05 -35.99 -1.61
N SER A 284 1.76 -37.12 -0.93
CA SER A 284 0.65 -38.01 -1.30
C SER A 284 -0.70 -37.57 -0.76
N LEU A 285 -0.71 -36.87 0.38
CA LEU A 285 -1.93 -36.43 1.08
C LEU A 285 -2.32 -35.00 0.70
N LEU A 286 -1.32 -34.19 0.34
CA LEU A 286 -1.48 -32.79 0.01
C LEU A 286 -2.52 -32.50 -1.11
N PRO A 287 -2.58 -33.28 -2.21
CA PRO A 287 -3.55 -33.00 -3.28
C PRO A 287 -5.01 -33.14 -2.83
N GLU A 288 -5.31 -34.08 -1.91
CA GLU A 288 -6.66 -34.21 -1.35
C GLU A 288 -6.99 -33.03 -0.44
N GLY A 289 -6.08 -32.65 0.47
CA GLY A 289 -6.32 -31.50 1.36
C GLY A 289 -6.41 -30.17 0.61
N ASN A 290 -5.63 -29.98 -0.45
CA ASN A 290 -5.78 -28.84 -1.37
C ASN A 290 -7.19 -28.79 -1.94
N ARG A 291 -7.71 -29.91 -2.47
CA ARG A 291 -9.08 -29.98 -3.01
C ARG A 291 -10.12 -29.64 -1.94
N VAL A 292 -9.99 -30.14 -0.71
CA VAL A 292 -10.93 -29.83 0.38
C VAL A 292 -11.01 -28.32 0.62
N VAL A 293 -9.85 -27.64 0.76
CA VAL A 293 -9.83 -26.19 1.00
C VAL A 293 -10.32 -25.41 -0.23
N ILE A 294 -9.89 -25.83 -1.43
CA ILE A 294 -10.29 -25.22 -2.69
C ILE A 294 -11.81 -25.30 -2.87
N THR A 295 -12.39 -26.50 -2.81
CA THR A 295 -13.83 -26.73 -2.98
C THR A 295 -14.64 -25.94 -1.96
N ALA A 296 -14.24 -25.97 -0.68
CA ALA A 296 -14.96 -25.28 0.39
C ALA A 296 -15.00 -23.76 0.17
N LEU A 297 -13.85 -23.15 -0.14
CA LEU A 297 -13.74 -21.70 -0.27
C LEU A 297 -14.27 -21.21 -1.62
N GLN A 298 -13.97 -21.88 -2.74
CA GLN A 298 -14.50 -21.51 -4.06
C GLN A 298 -16.02 -21.56 -4.09
N SER A 299 -16.62 -22.64 -3.57
CA SER A 299 -18.08 -22.78 -3.50
C SER A 299 -18.72 -21.65 -2.68
N ALA A 300 -18.07 -21.22 -1.60
CA ALA A 300 -18.55 -20.10 -0.78
C ALA A 300 -18.53 -18.78 -1.55
N PHE A 301 -17.42 -18.47 -2.25
CA PHE A 301 -17.32 -17.27 -3.09
C PHE A 301 -18.30 -17.29 -4.27
N GLU A 302 -18.47 -18.44 -4.93
CA GLU A 302 -19.41 -18.60 -6.04
C GLU A 302 -20.86 -18.40 -5.59
N TYR A 303 -21.25 -19.02 -4.47
CA TYR A 303 -22.59 -18.84 -3.94
C TYR A 303 -22.87 -17.37 -3.60
N ARG A 304 -21.89 -16.67 -3.01
CA ARG A 304 -22.02 -15.24 -2.70
C ARG A 304 -22.20 -14.40 -3.96
N ASN A 305 -21.35 -14.63 -4.97
CA ASN A 305 -21.40 -13.88 -6.23
C ASN A 305 -22.74 -14.06 -6.97
N LEU A 306 -23.37 -15.24 -6.85
CA LEU A 306 -24.67 -15.50 -7.48
C LEU A 306 -25.85 -14.94 -6.67
N ASN A 307 -25.76 -14.91 -5.34
CA ASN A 307 -26.92 -14.63 -4.48
C ASN A 307 -26.86 -13.29 -3.72
N TYR A 308 -25.80 -12.48 -3.85
CA TYR A 308 -25.66 -11.25 -3.06
C TYR A 308 -26.85 -10.27 -3.23
N GLN A 309 -27.43 -10.20 -4.43
CA GLN A 309 -28.61 -9.36 -4.72
C GLN A 309 -29.86 -9.87 -4.01
N VAL A 310 -30.05 -11.20 -3.96
CA VAL A 310 -31.22 -11.84 -3.33
C VAL A 310 -31.25 -11.56 -1.83
N TYR A 311 -30.09 -11.52 -1.19
CA TYR A 311 -29.96 -11.21 0.24
C TYR A 311 -29.84 -9.70 0.51
N GLY A 312 -29.75 -8.84 -0.52
CA GLY A 312 -29.57 -7.40 -0.38
C GLY A 312 -28.31 -7.03 0.41
N ILE A 313 -27.20 -7.71 0.12
CA ILE A 313 -25.91 -7.55 0.81
C ILE A 313 -25.21 -6.28 0.31
N GLU A 314 -24.83 -5.42 1.24
CA GLU A 314 -23.87 -4.34 0.99
C GLU A 314 -22.45 -4.81 1.32
N PHE A 315 -21.52 -4.59 0.39
CA PHE A 315 -20.09 -4.82 0.61
C PHE A 315 -19.47 -3.66 1.41
N PRO A 316 -18.42 -3.91 2.21
CA PRO A 316 -17.72 -5.19 2.42
C PRO A 316 -18.44 -6.16 3.39
N MET A 317 -18.09 -7.45 3.31
CA MET A 317 -18.62 -8.47 4.22
C MET A 317 -18.07 -8.30 5.64
N ILE A 318 -18.94 -8.35 6.64
CA ILE A 318 -18.60 -8.24 8.05
C ILE A 318 -17.97 -9.54 8.53
N SER A 319 -16.65 -9.55 8.73
CA SER A 319 -15.89 -10.65 9.35
C SER A 319 -16.21 -12.05 8.78
N SER A 320 -16.12 -12.16 7.44
CA SER A 320 -16.40 -13.41 6.72
C SER A 320 -15.52 -14.57 7.19
N TRP A 321 -16.06 -15.78 7.17
CA TRP A 321 -15.32 -16.99 7.55
C TRP A 321 -14.25 -17.38 6.50
N THR A 322 -14.42 -16.93 5.25
CA THR A 322 -13.49 -17.13 4.13
C THR A 322 -12.21 -16.32 4.27
N SER A 323 -12.26 -15.16 4.94
CA SER A 323 -11.13 -14.22 5.06
C SER A 323 -10.54 -14.09 6.47
N ARG A 324 -10.87 -15.03 7.38
CA ARG A 324 -10.25 -15.05 8.72
C ARG A 324 -8.74 -15.27 8.63
N PRO A 325 -7.93 -14.70 9.54
CA PRO A 325 -6.46 -14.86 9.54
C PRO A 325 -6.03 -16.33 9.44
N GLY A 326 -6.58 -17.20 10.28
CA GLY A 326 -6.26 -18.63 10.22
C GLY A 326 -6.70 -19.34 8.92
N THR A 327 -7.69 -18.82 8.19
CA THR A 327 -8.04 -19.35 6.85
C THR A 327 -6.99 -18.93 5.83
N ILE A 328 -6.54 -17.66 5.86
CA ILE A 328 -5.45 -17.14 5.02
C ILE A 328 -4.16 -17.93 5.27
N ASP A 329 -3.80 -18.16 6.53
CA ASP A 329 -2.58 -18.89 6.89
C ASP A 329 -2.60 -20.34 6.42
N VAL A 330 -3.76 -21.01 6.45
CA VAL A 330 -3.87 -22.38 5.88
C VAL A 330 -3.73 -22.38 4.36
N VAL A 331 -4.36 -21.44 3.66
CA VAL A 331 -4.21 -21.35 2.19
C VAL A 331 -2.75 -21.08 1.81
N LEU A 332 -2.08 -20.16 2.53
CA LEU A 332 -0.65 -19.88 2.33
C LEU A 332 0.23 -21.09 2.64
N SER A 333 -0.05 -21.81 3.74
CA SER A 333 0.70 -23.01 4.11
C SER A 333 0.56 -24.12 3.08
N LEU A 334 -0.66 -24.32 2.54
CA LEU A 334 -0.92 -25.27 1.46
C LEU A 334 -0.24 -24.86 0.15
N PHE A 335 -0.24 -23.57 -0.18
CA PHE A 335 0.48 -23.03 -1.35
C PHE A 335 2.00 -23.30 -1.25
N ASN A 336 2.60 -22.97 -0.11
CA ASN A 336 4.03 -23.18 0.14
C ASN A 336 4.40 -24.68 0.16
N ALA A 337 3.57 -25.52 0.79
CA ALA A 337 3.76 -26.97 0.79
C ALA A 337 3.66 -27.55 -0.63
N THR A 338 2.70 -27.08 -1.44
CA THR A 338 2.50 -27.54 -2.82
C THR A 338 3.66 -27.13 -3.71
N THR A 339 4.17 -25.91 -3.52
CA THR A 339 5.37 -25.42 -4.21
C THR A 339 6.58 -26.30 -3.91
N LYS A 340 6.85 -26.58 -2.63
CA LYS A 340 7.97 -27.46 -2.23
C LYS A 340 7.85 -28.86 -2.83
N VAL A 341 6.64 -29.41 -2.89
CA VAL A 341 6.42 -30.72 -3.51
C VAL A 341 6.67 -30.66 -5.02
N LEU A 342 6.23 -29.62 -5.71
CA LEU A 342 6.45 -29.46 -7.16
C LEU A 342 7.94 -29.29 -7.50
N GLU A 343 8.66 -28.47 -6.75
CA GLU A 343 10.10 -28.26 -6.95
C GLU A 343 10.91 -29.53 -6.66
N ASN A 344 10.55 -30.30 -5.62
CA ASN A 344 11.20 -31.57 -5.30
C ASN A 344 10.85 -32.70 -6.30
N VAL A 345 9.63 -32.71 -6.84
CA VAL A 345 9.19 -33.71 -7.83
C VAL A 345 9.83 -33.48 -9.21
N ALA A 346 10.29 -32.27 -9.52
CA ALA A 346 11.08 -32.00 -10.72
C ALA A 346 12.42 -32.77 -10.74
N ALA A 347 12.94 -33.18 -9.57
CA ALA A 347 14.14 -34.00 -9.44
C ALA A 347 13.89 -35.53 -9.47
N ASP A 348 12.64 -35.99 -9.34
CA ASP A 348 12.28 -37.40 -9.09
C ASP A 348 11.45 -38.02 -10.24
N ALA A 349 11.80 -39.24 -10.67
CA ALA A 349 11.19 -40.01 -11.78
C ALA A 349 9.77 -40.60 -11.51
N ARG A 350 8.84 -39.84 -10.94
CA ARG A 350 7.45 -40.29 -10.64
C ARG A 350 6.51 -40.26 -11.86
N PRO A 351 5.41 -41.06 -11.90
CA PRO A 351 4.48 -41.12 -13.03
C PRO A 351 3.72 -39.81 -13.29
N LYS A 352 3.47 -39.50 -14.57
CA LYS A 352 2.92 -38.22 -15.08
C LYS A 352 1.57 -37.79 -14.47
N ALA A 353 0.70 -38.73 -14.08
CA ALA A 353 -0.62 -38.42 -13.53
C ALA A 353 -0.57 -37.78 -12.12
N GLN A 354 0.36 -38.22 -11.26
CA GLN A 354 0.59 -37.62 -9.93
C GLN A 354 1.38 -36.30 -10.00
N ARG A 355 1.99 -35.99 -11.15
CA ARG A 355 2.68 -34.72 -11.41
C ARG A 355 1.71 -33.59 -11.83
N GLN A 356 0.59 -33.92 -12.46
CA GLN A 356 -0.34 -32.93 -13.03
C GLN A 356 -1.31 -32.32 -12.01
N GLU A 357 -1.76 -33.10 -11.02
CA GLU A 357 -2.77 -32.64 -10.06
C GLU A 357 -2.27 -31.50 -9.15
N PRO A 358 -1.12 -31.61 -8.44
CA PRO A 358 -0.62 -30.50 -7.60
C PRO A 358 -0.28 -29.25 -8.42
N GLY A 359 0.18 -29.44 -9.67
CA GLY A 359 0.44 -28.34 -10.61
C GLY A 359 -0.84 -27.58 -10.95
N SER A 360 -1.93 -28.28 -11.26
CA SER A 360 -3.23 -27.64 -11.56
C SER A 360 -3.85 -26.92 -10.36
N GLN A 361 -3.51 -27.32 -9.14
CA GLN A 361 -4.03 -26.74 -7.90
C GLN A 361 -3.28 -25.47 -7.49
N LEU A 362 -2.00 -25.32 -7.88
CA LEU A 362 -1.16 -24.19 -7.47
C LEU A 362 -1.74 -22.82 -7.88
N PRO A 363 -2.19 -22.60 -9.15
CA PRO A 363 -2.87 -21.37 -9.54
C PRO A 363 -4.19 -21.13 -8.80
N GLN A 364 -4.92 -22.19 -8.48
CA GLN A 364 -6.20 -22.10 -7.76
C GLN A 364 -5.99 -21.64 -6.31
N LEU A 365 -4.95 -22.17 -5.64
CA LEU A 365 -4.55 -21.73 -4.30
C LEU A 365 -4.07 -20.27 -4.30
N ALA A 366 -3.29 -19.85 -5.30
CA ALA A 366 -2.86 -18.45 -5.42
C ALA A 366 -4.05 -17.50 -5.61
N ASN A 367 -5.01 -17.85 -6.48
CA ASN A 367 -6.22 -17.07 -6.67
C ASN A 367 -7.05 -16.97 -5.38
N LEU A 368 -7.20 -18.08 -4.65
CA LEU A 368 -7.90 -18.10 -3.37
C LEU A 368 -7.20 -17.25 -2.31
N LEU A 369 -5.87 -17.33 -2.22
CA LEU A 369 -5.08 -16.53 -1.28
C LEU A 369 -5.36 -15.05 -1.50
N PHE A 370 -5.25 -14.57 -2.75
CA PHE A 370 -5.48 -13.17 -3.08
C PHE A 370 -6.93 -12.75 -2.81
N LYS A 371 -7.92 -13.61 -3.09
CA LYS A 371 -9.33 -13.34 -2.78
C LYS A 371 -9.58 -13.20 -1.27
N CYS A 372 -9.00 -14.09 -0.47
CA CYS A 372 -9.16 -14.08 0.98
C CYS A 372 -8.49 -12.85 1.61
N VAL A 373 -7.29 -12.50 1.16
CA VAL A 373 -6.58 -11.31 1.65
C VAL A 373 -7.29 -10.02 1.24
N LYS A 374 -7.74 -9.90 -0.02
CA LYS A 374 -8.50 -8.74 -0.49
C LYS A 374 -9.80 -8.54 0.29
N GLU A 375 -10.59 -9.61 0.48
CA GLU A 375 -11.81 -9.54 1.28
C GLU A 375 -11.53 -9.07 2.72
N ARG A 376 -10.39 -9.51 3.32
CA ARG A 376 -9.99 -9.06 4.66
C ARG A 376 -9.59 -7.58 4.65
N LEU A 377 -8.82 -7.13 3.68
CA LEU A 377 -8.39 -5.74 3.55
C LEU A 377 -9.57 -4.79 3.31
N GLU A 378 -10.54 -5.20 2.49
CA GLU A 378 -11.78 -4.45 2.27
C GLU A 378 -12.60 -4.31 3.56
N TRP A 379 -12.68 -5.37 4.38
CA TRP A 379 -13.32 -5.30 5.68
C TRP A 379 -12.58 -4.37 6.64
N LEU A 380 -11.26 -4.52 6.77
CA LEU A 380 -10.43 -3.70 7.67
C LEU A 380 -10.41 -2.22 7.26
N SER A 381 -10.61 -1.92 5.97
CA SER A 381 -10.71 -0.56 5.46
C SER A 381 -12.11 0.06 5.62
N SER A 382 -13.08 -0.71 6.11
CA SER A 382 -14.46 -0.24 6.28
C SER A 382 -14.64 0.60 7.54
N SER A 383 -15.48 1.63 7.45
CA SER A 383 -15.83 2.48 8.59
C SER A 383 -16.49 1.71 9.75
N LYS A 384 -17.11 0.56 9.47
CA LYS A 384 -17.71 -0.33 10.48
C LYS A 384 -16.68 -1.16 11.26
N ALA A 385 -15.48 -1.35 10.71
CA ALA A 385 -14.38 -2.05 11.36
C ALA A 385 -13.49 -1.08 12.17
N ALA A 386 -13.52 0.22 11.86
CA ALA A 386 -12.74 1.24 12.57
C ALA A 386 -13.08 1.36 14.07
N ASP A 387 -14.29 0.92 14.46
CA ASP A 387 -14.73 0.89 15.86
C ASP A 387 -14.13 -0.28 16.66
N GLU A 388 -13.52 -1.28 16.01
CA GLU A 388 -12.84 -2.40 16.68
C GLU A 388 -11.39 -2.03 17.08
N PRO A 389 -10.93 -2.40 18.29
CA PRO A 389 -9.57 -2.13 18.72
C PRO A 389 -8.56 -2.86 17.83
N ASN A 390 -7.42 -2.21 17.56
CA ASN A 390 -6.27 -2.73 16.77
C ASN A 390 -6.51 -2.93 15.26
N VAL A 391 -7.66 -2.53 14.70
CA VAL A 391 -7.92 -2.69 13.25
C VAL A 391 -6.95 -1.95 12.34
N GLY A 392 -6.45 -0.78 12.76
CA GLY A 392 -5.44 -0.04 12.00
C GLY A 392 -4.11 -0.78 11.91
N GLN A 393 -3.63 -1.33 13.02
CA GLN A 393 -2.40 -2.12 13.06
C GLN A 393 -2.54 -3.42 12.27
N ASP A 394 -3.64 -4.16 12.48
CA ASP A 394 -3.95 -5.38 11.73
C ASP A 394 -4.02 -5.13 10.22
N LYS A 395 -4.51 -3.96 9.81
CA LYS A 395 -4.55 -3.54 8.41
C LYS A 395 -3.15 -3.32 7.87
N ASP A 396 -2.36 -2.47 8.52
CA ASP A 396 -1.02 -2.12 8.06
C ASP A 396 -0.11 -3.36 8.00
N GLU A 397 -0.18 -4.24 9.01
CA GLU A 397 0.55 -5.51 9.03
C GLU A 397 0.14 -6.44 7.87
N LEU A 398 -1.17 -6.56 7.60
CA LEU A 398 -1.66 -7.39 6.51
C LEU A 398 -1.32 -6.80 5.14
N GLU A 399 -1.38 -5.48 4.96
CA GLU A 399 -0.97 -4.80 3.73
C GLU A 399 0.52 -4.97 3.45
N GLN A 400 1.37 -4.79 4.46
CA GLN A 400 2.81 -5.01 4.33
C GLN A 400 3.13 -6.48 4.02
N ARG A 401 2.51 -7.43 4.75
CA ARG A 401 2.67 -8.86 4.48
C ARG A 401 2.16 -9.23 3.09
N PHE A 402 1.09 -8.62 2.62
CA PHE A 402 0.58 -8.87 1.27
C PHE A 402 1.49 -8.24 0.19
N ALA A 403 2.07 -7.06 0.44
CA ALA A 403 3.02 -6.44 -0.47
C ALA A 403 4.29 -7.28 -0.68
N SER A 404 4.78 -7.98 0.36
CA SER A 404 5.91 -8.90 0.22
C SER A 404 5.53 -10.26 -0.38
N LEU A 405 4.37 -10.81 -0.03
CA LEU A 405 3.91 -12.11 -0.54
C LEU A 405 3.50 -12.07 -2.01
N ARG A 406 2.96 -10.96 -2.52
CA ARG A 406 2.48 -10.85 -3.90
C ARG A 406 3.56 -11.16 -4.94
N PRO A 407 4.73 -10.48 -4.94
CA PRO A 407 5.83 -10.80 -5.86
C PRO A 407 6.30 -12.25 -5.73
N GLU A 408 6.40 -12.78 -4.51
CA GLU A 408 6.85 -14.15 -4.25
C GLU A 408 5.91 -15.20 -4.86
N VAL A 409 4.59 -15.05 -4.64
CA VAL A 409 3.57 -15.96 -5.16
C VAL A 409 3.54 -15.93 -6.69
N LEU A 410 3.62 -14.73 -7.29
CA LEU A 410 3.60 -14.56 -8.74
C LEU A 410 4.86 -15.14 -9.40
N GLU A 411 6.04 -14.92 -8.83
CA GLU A 411 7.28 -15.52 -9.31
C GLU A 411 7.27 -17.05 -9.17
N THR A 412 6.70 -17.55 -8.07
CA THR A 412 6.53 -19.00 -7.86
C THR A 412 5.64 -19.62 -8.93
N LEU A 413 4.54 -18.96 -9.31
CA LEU A 413 3.68 -19.44 -10.41
C LEU A 413 4.43 -19.46 -11.75
N ARG A 414 5.22 -18.41 -12.04
CA ARG A 414 6.04 -18.34 -13.26
C ARG A 414 7.08 -19.47 -13.32
N ARG A 415 7.86 -19.66 -12.25
CA ARG A 415 8.89 -20.73 -12.15
C ARG A 415 8.34 -22.13 -12.36
N ASN A 416 7.08 -22.37 -11.98
CA ASN A 416 6.40 -23.66 -12.15
C ASN A 416 5.65 -23.79 -13.49
N GLY A 417 5.85 -22.87 -14.45
CA GLY A 417 5.27 -22.94 -15.79
C GLY A 417 3.87 -22.34 -15.94
N PHE A 418 3.35 -21.63 -14.92
CA PHE A 418 2.02 -21.01 -14.92
C PHE A 418 2.07 -19.49 -15.16
N GLN A 419 2.90 -19.04 -16.11
CA GLN A 419 3.11 -17.62 -16.43
C GLN A 419 1.80 -16.88 -16.77
N GLU A 420 0.94 -17.45 -17.61
CA GLU A 420 -0.35 -16.83 -17.97
C GLU A 420 -1.29 -16.63 -16.77
N HIS A 421 -1.23 -17.52 -15.77
CA HIS A 421 -2.03 -17.36 -14.55
C HIS A 421 -1.45 -16.27 -13.65
N ALA A 422 -0.11 -16.14 -13.59
CA ALA A 422 0.55 -15.06 -12.87
C ALA A 422 0.18 -13.69 -13.47
N PHE A 423 0.19 -13.55 -14.79
CA PHE A 423 -0.25 -12.32 -15.46
C PHE A 423 -1.71 -11.97 -15.17
N LYS A 424 -2.63 -12.93 -15.35
CA LYS A 424 -4.05 -12.71 -15.04
C LYS A 424 -4.26 -12.29 -13.58
N LEU A 425 -3.54 -12.91 -12.64
CA LEU A 425 -3.66 -12.56 -11.24
C LEU A 425 -3.13 -11.15 -10.98
N ALA A 426 -1.97 -10.80 -11.51
CA ALA A 426 -1.41 -9.47 -11.33
C ALA A 426 -2.26 -8.37 -12.01
N GLU A 427 -2.90 -8.65 -13.16
CA GLU A 427 -3.87 -7.76 -13.80
C GLU A 427 -5.12 -7.54 -12.94
N VAL A 428 -5.75 -8.62 -12.45
CA VAL A 428 -6.99 -8.55 -11.65
C VAL A 428 -6.81 -7.75 -10.37
N TYR A 429 -5.62 -7.83 -9.77
CA TYR A 429 -5.28 -7.12 -8.54
C TYR A 429 -4.49 -5.84 -8.78
N SER A 430 -4.27 -5.44 -10.05
CA SER A 430 -3.57 -4.22 -10.45
C SER A 430 -2.20 -4.05 -9.79
N ASP A 431 -1.43 -5.14 -9.67
CA ASP A 431 -0.08 -5.13 -9.14
C ASP A 431 0.93 -4.83 -10.26
N PHE A 432 1.06 -3.53 -10.58
CA PHE A 432 1.89 -3.08 -11.70
C PHE A 432 3.38 -3.35 -11.50
N ALA A 433 3.91 -3.22 -10.28
CA ALA A 433 5.31 -3.53 -9.98
C ALA A 433 5.65 -5.00 -10.26
N SER A 434 4.78 -5.92 -9.82
CA SER A 434 4.94 -7.35 -10.13
C SER A 434 4.73 -7.65 -11.61
N LEU A 435 3.79 -6.98 -12.30
CA LEU A 435 3.60 -7.13 -13.75
C LEU A 435 4.85 -6.73 -14.53
N VAL A 436 5.46 -5.60 -14.18
CA VAL A 436 6.70 -5.12 -14.81
C VAL A 436 7.82 -6.12 -14.57
N ALA A 437 7.97 -6.59 -13.33
CA ALA A 437 8.96 -7.60 -13.00
C ALA A 437 8.74 -8.89 -13.81
N LEU A 438 7.51 -9.39 -13.93
CA LEU A 438 7.20 -10.58 -14.73
C LEU A 438 7.52 -10.40 -16.23
N CYS A 439 7.38 -9.18 -16.77
CA CYS A 439 7.66 -8.90 -18.18
C CYS A 439 9.16 -8.88 -18.52
N HIS A 440 10.05 -8.58 -17.56
CA HIS A 440 11.48 -8.30 -17.81
C HIS A 440 12.44 -9.35 -17.22
N ARG A 441 11.99 -10.57 -16.92
CA ARG A 441 12.85 -11.60 -16.29
C ARG A 441 13.73 -12.39 -17.26
N ASP A 442 13.30 -12.58 -18.50
CA ASP A 442 14.01 -13.43 -19.46
C ASP A 442 15.02 -12.62 -20.28
N THR A 443 14.54 -11.67 -21.07
CA THR A 443 15.35 -10.77 -21.89
C THR A 443 14.87 -9.34 -21.70
N VAL A 444 15.76 -8.48 -21.23
CA VAL A 444 15.46 -7.06 -20.98
C VAL A 444 15.82 -6.25 -22.22
N TYR A 445 17.05 -6.42 -22.72
CA TYR A 445 17.56 -5.76 -23.92
C TYR A 445 18.16 -6.77 -24.89
N PRO A 446 17.95 -6.64 -26.22
CA PRO A 446 17.10 -5.67 -26.93
C PRO A 446 15.59 -5.88 -26.67
N PRO A 447 14.77 -4.81 -26.65
CA PRO A 447 13.34 -4.91 -26.33
C PRO A 447 12.55 -5.77 -27.32
N GLU A 448 12.97 -5.82 -28.59
CA GLU A 448 12.35 -6.64 -29.65
C GLU A 448 12.49 -8.15 -29.40
N ASN A 449 13.50 -8.56 -28.64
CA ASN A 449 13.75 -9.95 -28.28
C ASN A 449 13.02 -10.37 -26.99
N ASN A 450 12.26 -9.45 -26.37
CA ASN A 450 11.46 -9.77 -25.20
C ASN A 450 10.16 -10.46 -25.62
N PRO A 451 9.89 -11.70 -25.14
CA PRO A 451 8.64 -12.42 -25.47
C PRO A 451 7.38 -11.68 -25.01
N ASN A 452 7.49 -10.75 -24.06
CA ASN A 452 6.37 -9.98 -23.52
C ASN A 452 6.28 -8.55 -24.10
N TYR A 453 7.03 -8.20 -25.15
CA TYR A 453 7.05 -6.84 -25.70
C TYR A 453 5.65 -6.30 -26.07
N GLU A 454 4.87 -7.06 -26.85
CA GLU A 454 3.50 -6.65 -27.24
C GLU A 454 2.57 -6.46 -26.03
N ARG A 455 2.76 -7.26 -24.98
CA ARG A 455 2.00 -7.19 -23.74
C ARG A 455 2.34 -5.92 -22.96
N ILE A 456 3.62 -5.53 -22.91
CA ILE A 456 4.05 -4.25 -22.32
C ILE A 456 3.41 -3.08 -23.07
N GLN A 457 3.43 -3.07 -24.40
CA GLN A 457 2.79 -2.02 -25.19
C GLN A 457 1.28 -1.92 -24.93
N THR A 458 0.61 -3.07 -24.84
CA THR A 458 -0.82 -3.13 -24.48
C THR A 458 -1.08 -2.56 -23.09
N TYR A 459 -0.22 -2.84 -22.11
CA TYR A 459 -0.35 -2.30 -20.75
C TYR A 459 -0.08 -0.80 -20.67
N ILE A 460 0.89 -0.28 -21.42
CA ILE A 460 1.12 1.16 -21.55
C ILE A 460 -0.15 1.83 -22.12
N GLY A 461 -0.74 1.28 -23.18
CA GLY A 461 -1.98 1.80 -23.75
C GLY A 461 -3.19 1.74 -22.81
N ARG A 462 -3.37 0.60 -22.10
CA ARG A 462 -4.54 0.35 -21.24
C ARG A 462 -4.48 1.06 -19.89
N TYR A 463 -3.33 1.01 -19.23
CA TYR A 463 -3.16 1.48 -17.84
C TYR A 463 -2.41 2.81 -17.72
N LYS A 464 -1.73 3.27 -18.78
CA LYS A 464 -1.08 4.58 -18.87
C LYS A 464 -0.16 4.85 -17.67
N GLU A 465 -0.32 6.00 -17.01
CA GLU A 465 0.54 6.49 -15.92
C GLU A 465 0.77 5.46 -14.81
N ASN A 466 -0.28 4.76 -14.38
CA ASN A 466 -0.19 3.81 -13.27
C ASN A 466 0.79 2.65 -13.55
N PHE A 467 0.90 2.24 -14.81
CA PHE A 467 1.84 1.21 -15.21
C PHE A 467 3.21 1.79 -15.57
N THR A 468 3.25 2.93 -16.27
CA THR A 468 4.51 3.54 -16.70
C THR A 468 5.35 4.03 -15.53
N GLU A 469 4.74 4.49 -14.43
CA GLU A 469 5.48 4.92 -13.23
C GLU A 469 6.29 3.78 -12.61
N GLU A 470 5.66 2.62 -12.43
CA GLU A 470 6.33 1.43 -11.91
C GLU A 470 7.33 0.86 -12.93
N LEU A 471 7.03 0.97 -14.23
CA LEU A 471 7.93 0.56 -15.31
C LEU A 471 9.24 1.35 -15.30
N TYR A 472 9.15 2.68 -15.25
CA TYR A 472 10.34 3.55 -15.23
C TYR A 472 11.11 3.42 -13.92
N GLN A 473 10.41 3.30 -12.79
CA GLN A 473 11.06 3.01 -11.52
C GLN A 473 11.84 1.70 -11.57
N TRP A 474 11.28 0.65 -12.19
CA TRP A 474 11.96 -0.62 -12.36
C TRP A 474 13.21 -0.49 -13.25
N TYR A 475 13.14 0.23 -14.38
CA TYR A 475 14.31 0.48 -15.24
C TYR A 475 15.42 1.22 -14.50
N ILE A 476 15.08 2.22 -13.69
CA ILE A 476 16.07 2.96 -12.89
C ILE A 476 16.72 2.05 -11.84
N GLN A 477 15.93 1.24 -11.12
CA GLN A 477 16.43 0.34 -10.08
C GLN A 477 17.36 -0.76 -10.63
N HIS A 478 17.11 -1.24 -11.85
CA HIS A 478 17.89 -2.31 -12.49
C HIS A 478 19.00 -1.78 -13.42
N GLY A 479 19.12 -0.46 -13.60
CA GLY A 479 20.14 0.17 -14.45
C GLY A 479 19.87 0.08 -15.96
N GLU A 480 18.65 -0.28 -16.36
CA GLU A 480 18.26 -0.55 -17.75
C GLU A 480 17.74 0.72 -18.45
N LEU A 481 18.48 1.82 -18.33
CA LEU A 481 18.09 3.15 -18.82
C LEU A 481 18.00 3.24 -20.35
N ARG A 482 18.70 2.35 -21.06
CA ARG A 482 18.70 2.31 -22.53
C ARG A 482 17.31 2.02 -23.08
N ILE A 483 16.55 1.14 -22.42
CA ILE A 483 15.20 0.78 -22.84
C ILE A 483 14.24 1.92 -22.57
N MET A 484 14.44 2.65 -21.48
CA MET A 484 13.61 3.80 -21.13
C MET A 484 13.67 4.89 -22.21
N PHE A 485 14.85 5.14 -22.81
CA PHE A 485 15.03 6.16 -23.83
C PHE A 485 14.87 5.66 -25.27
N ASN A 486 14.95 4.35 -25.52
CA ASN A 486 14.69 3.76 -26.83
C ASN A 486 13.18 3.49 -27.06
N GLN A 487 12.34 4.47 -26.70
CA GLN A 487 10.88 4.37 -26.76
C GLN A 487 10.29 5.31 -27.81
N GLU A 488 9.08 4.99 -28.28
CA GLU A 488 8.34 5.79 -29.25
C GLU A 488 7.97 7.18 -28.71
N ALA A 489 7.74 8.14 -29.61
CA ALA A 489 7.48 9.54 -29.27
C ALA A 489 6.31 9.75 -28.28
N ASP A 490 5.27 8.91 -28.35
CA ASP A 490 4.12 8.98 -27.44
C ASP A 490 4.47 8.61 -25.99
N GLN A 491 5.49 7.77 -25.79
CA GLN A 491 5.94 7.34 -24.45
C GLN A 491 6.76 8.42 -23.74
N SER A 492 7.33 9.34 -24.52
CA SER A 492 8.08 10.47 -24.01
C SER A 492 7.25 11.39 -23.10
N LEU A 493 5.93 11.47 -23.30
CA LEU A 493 5.02 12.24 -22.44
C LEU A 493 4.85 11.60 -21.06
N PHE A 494 4.89 10.27 -20.97
CA PHE A 494 4.83 9.57 -19.68
C PHE A 494 6.13 9.74 -18.90
N ILE A 495 7.27 9.81 -19.60
CA ILE A 495 8.58 10.10 -18.98
C ILE A 495 8.60 11.51 -18.37
N ASP A 496 8.08 12.52 -19.08
CA ASP A 496 7.94 13.89 -18.54
C ASP A 496 7.12 13.92 -17.25
N ARG A 497 5.94 13.28 -17.27
CA ARG A 497 5.07 13.19 -16.09
C ARG A 497 5.74 12.43 -14.94
N PHE A 498 6.48 11.37 -15.25
CA PHE A 498 7.24 10.62 -14.25
C PHE A 498 8.29 11.50 -13.56
N PHE A 499 9.13 12.20 -14.32
CA PHE A 499 10.15 13.08 -13.73
C PHE A 499 9.56 14.28 -13.00
N SER A 500 8.38 14.77 -13.41
CA SER A 500 7.66 15.80 -12.65
C SER A 500 7.21 15.34 -11.26
N LYS A 501 6.85 14.05 -11.11
CA LYS A 501 6.44 13.46 -9.82
C LYS A 501 7.63 12.98 -8.98
N LYS A 502 8.66 12.41 -9.63
CA LYS A 502 9.87 11.87 -9.01
C LYS A 502 11.12 12.46 -9.68
N PRO A 503 11.56 13.66 -9.26
CA PRO A 503 12.72 14.31 -9.84
C PRO A 503 13.98 13.48 -9.63
N ASN A 504 14.66 13.14 -10.72
CA ASN A 504 15.97 12.47 -10.69
C ASN A 504 16.94 13.18 -11.65
N PRO A 505 17.63 14.24 -11.18
CA PRO A 505 18.49 15.08 -12.01
C PRO A 505 19.59 14.32 -12.73
N GLY A 506 20.13 13.24 -12.15
CA GLY A 506 21.20 12.45 -12.77
C GLY A 506 20.79 11.68 -14.03
N ILE A 507 19.48 11.52 -14.27
CA ILE A 507 18.95 10.78 -15.43
C ILE A 507 18.09 11.69 -16.32
N SER A 508 17.33 12.63 -15.74
CA SER A 508 16.40 13.48 -16.49
C SER A 508 17.09 14.30 -17.58
N TRP A 509 18.32 14.77 -17.33
CA TRP A 509 19.06 15.59 -18.30
C TRP A 509 19.26 14.90 -19.66
N LEU A 510 19.36 13.56 -19.71
CA LEU A 510 19.47 12.81 -20.97
C LEU A 510 18.20 12.93 -21.81
N HIS A 511 17.05 12.91 -21.14
CA HIS A 511 15.74 13.07 -21.77
C HIS A 511 15.52 14.52 -22.21
N ASP A 512 15.95 15.48 -21.39
CA ASP A 512 15.78 16.90 -21.68
C ASP A 512 16.65 17.32 -22.88
N VAL A 513 17.87 16.78 -22.99
CA VAL A 513 18.73 16.96 -24.18
C VAL A 513 18.11 16.36 -25.44
N SER A 514 17.46 15.19 -25.36
CA SER A 514 16.83 14.58 -26.54
C SER A 514 15.57 15.32 -27.01
N LYS A 515 14.96 16.13 -26.14
CA LYS A 515 13.79 16.97 -26.42
C LYS A 515 14.13 18.44 -26.67
N GLU A 516 15.40 18.78 -26.88
CA GLU A 516 15.87 20.15 -27.11
C GLU A 516 15.55 21.12 -25.95
N ARG A 517 15.36 20.60 -24.72
CA ARG A 517 15.16 21.41 -23.50
C ARG A 517 16.50 21.63 -22.79
N PHE A 518 17.38 22.37 -23.45
CA PHE A 518 18.75 22.51 -22.98
C PHE A 518 18.87 23.28 -21.66
N GLY A 519 17.97 24.24 -21.39
CA GLY A 519 17.92 24.96 -20.12
C GLY A 519 17.61 24.06 -18.90
N ASP A 520 16.60 23.20 -19.02
CA ASP A 520 16.24 22.25 -17.96
C ASP A 520 17.38 21.24 -17.72
N ALA A 521 17.98 20.72 -18.81
CA ALA A 521 19.14 19.83 -18.74
C ALA A 521 20.33 20.49 -18.03
N ALA A 522 20.62 21.76 -18.35
CA ALA A 522 21.67 22.53 -17.70
C ALA A 522 21.40 22.68 -16.19
N SER A 523 20.17 23.00 -15.80
CA SER A 523 19.80 23.11 -14.38
C SER A 523 19.97 21.79 -13.61
N ALA A 524 19.55 20.67 -14.21
CA ALA A 524 19.68 19.34 -13.62
C ALA A 524 21.15 18.92 -13.46
N LEU A 525 21.99 19.21 -14.46
CA LEU A 525 23.43 18.95 -14.42
C LEU A 525 24.17 19.80 -13.39
N LEU A 526 23.78 21.06 -13.20
CA LEU A 526 24.35 21.92 -12.17
C LEU A 526 24.08 21.37 -10.77
N GLU A 527 22.85 20.94 -10.50
CA GLU A 527 22.46 20.34 -9.21
C GLU A 527 23.14 19.00 -8.96
N GLU A 528 23.28 18.15 -9.97
CA GLU A 528 24.00 16.88 -9.84
C GLU A 528 25.51 17.10 -9.69
N ALA A 529 26.09 18.10 -10.34
CA ALA A 529 27.51 18.46 -10.19
C ALA A 529 27.88 18.89 -8.77
N LYS A 530 26.95 19.49 -8.00
CA LYS A 530 27.15 19.79 -6.58
C LYS A 530 27.24 18.52 -5.72
N ARG A 531 26.53 17.46 -6.10
CA ARG A 531 26.50 16.16 -5.39
C ARG A 531 27.60 15.20 -5.85
N ALA A 532 28.30 15.51 -6.94
CA ALA A 532 29.29 14.63 -7.54
C ALA A 532 30.53 14.45 -6.64
N ASN A 533 30.76 13.21 -6.22
CA ASN A 533 31.90 12.85 -5.35
C ASN A 533 33.24 12.70 -6.10
N HIS A 534 33.22 12.57 -7.43
CA HIS A 534 34.40 12.31 -8.23
C HIS A 534 34.68 13.47 -9.17
N LEU A 535 35.93 13.95 -9.20
CA LEU A 535 36.31 15.15 -9.93
C LEU A 535 36.00 15.04 -11.43
N LYS A 536 36.31 13.89 -12.04
CA LYS A 536 36.03 13.67 -13.48
C LYS A 536 34.55 13.70 -13.81
N ALA A 537 33.70 13.20 -12.90
CA ALA A 537 32.25 13.23 -13.09
C ALA A 537 31.73 14.66 -12.95
N LYS A 538 32.22 15.41 -11.94
CA LYS A 538 31.91 16.83 -11.76
C LYS A 538 32.32 17.66 -12.97
N HIS A 539 33.54 17.46 -13.48
CA HIS A 539 34.03 18.09 -14.70
C HIS A 539 33.12 17.78 -15.89
N LEU A 540 32.77 16.51 -16.12
CA LEU A 540 31.89 16.12 -17.22
C LEU A 540 30.51 16.80 -17.12
N MET A 541 29.90 16.78 -15.93
CA MET A 541 28.58 17.38 -15.70
C MET A 541 28.59 18.89 -15.91
N LEU A 542 29.60 19.60 -15.38
CA LEU A 542 29.73 21.05 -15.57
C LEU A 542 30.00 21.42 -17.02
N SER A 543 30.87 20.67 -17.71
CA SER A 543 31.18 20.91 -19.13
C SER A 543 29.98 20.67 -20.04
N ILE A 544 29.25 19.56 -19.85
CA ILE A 544 28.02 19.29 -20.61
C ILE A 544 26.94 20.31 -20.24
N GLY A 545 26.79 20.67 -18.97
CA GLY A 545 25.82 21.65 -18.50
C GLY A 545 26.07 23.04 -19.08
N LYS A 546 27.34 23.48 -19.14
CA LYS A 546 27.75 24.71 -19.82
C LYS A 546 27.43 24.67 -21.31
N LEU A 547 27.73 23.56 -21.99
CA LEU A 547 27.41 23.40 -23.41
C LEU A 547 25.89 23.42 -23.66
N ALA A 548 25.10 22.79 -22.80
CA ALA A 548 23.64 22.83 -22.87
C ALA A 548 23.12 24.26 -22.67
N GLN A 549 23.63 24.98 -21.67
CA GLN A 549 23.25 26.38 -21.46
C GLN A 549 23.63 27.27 -22.64
N LEU A 550 24.81 27.07 -23.24
CA LEU A 550 25.22 27.79 -24.45
C LEU A 550 24.34 27.46 -25.66
N ALA A 551 23.93 26.20 -25.81
CA ALA A 551 22.98 25.79 -26.85
C ALA A 551 21.61 26.46 -26.66
N GLN A 552 21.11 26.50 -25.43
CA GLN A 552 19.88 27.21 -25.08
C GLN A 552 19.95 28.70 -25.47
N LEU A 553 21.07 29.36 -25.17
CA LEU A 553 21.27 30.78 -25.49
C LEU A 553 21.37 31.06 -27.00
N HIS A 554 21.84 30.07 -27.75
CA HIS A 554 21.89 30.17 -29.20
C HIS A 554 20.48 30.03 -29.82
N GLU A 555 19.61 29.20 -29.24
CA GLU A 555 18.25 28.97 -29.76
C GLU A 555 17.22 30.00 -29.27
N SER A 556 17.28 30.36 -27.98
CA SER A 556 16.48 31.42 -27.39
C SER A 556 17.28 32.70 -27.39
N ALA A 557 17.00 33.60 -28.34
CA ALA A 557 17.60 34.94 -28.43
C ALA A 557 17.22 35.88 -27.25
N GLU A 558 16.85 35.33 -26.11
CA GLU A 558 16.57 36.02 -24.87
C GLU A 558 17.86 36.15 -24.05
N ALA A 559 18.02 37.29 -23.38
CA ALA A 559 19.15 37.54 -22.48
C ALA A 559 19.21 36.42 -21.42
N GLY A 560 20.24 35.59 -21.54
CA GLY A 560 20.42 34.41 -20.72
C GLY A 560 20.42 34.69 -19.23
N ASN A 561 20.15 33.64 -18.45
CA ASN A 561 20.56 33.56 -17.06
C ASN A 561 22.10 33.62 -16.97
N GLU A 562 22.68 34.82 -17.08
CA GLU A 562 24.13 35.07 -16.92
C GLU A 562 24.63 34.49 -15.60
N THR A 563 23.79 34.52 -14.56
CA THR A 563 24.04 33.92 -13.25
C THR A 563 24.26 32.40 -13.29
N GLN A 564 23.57 31.68 -14.17
CA GLN A 564 23.72 30.23 -14.31
C GLN A 564 25.00 29.89 -15.10
N LEU A 565 25.36 30.70 -16.09
CA LEU A 565 26.65 30.60 -16.78
C LEU A 565 27.83 30.90 -15.85
N ASP A 566 27.71 31.94 -15.04
CA ASP A 566 28.71 32.29 -14.01
C ASP A 566 28.92 31.10 -13.06
N ALA A 567 27.85 30.46 -12.59
CA ALA A 567 27.96 29.26 -11.74
C ALA A 567 28.69 28.08 -12.42
N PHE A 568 28.51 27.89 -13.74
CA PHE A 568 29.28 26.89 -14.48
C PHE A 568 30.75 27.29 -14.65
N HIS A 569 31.03 28.58 -14.88
CA HIS A 569 32.39 29.10 -14.96
C HIS A 569 33.12 28.89 -13.63
N ASP A 570 32.54 29.35 -12.52
CA ASP A 570 33.10 29.19 -11.19
C ASP A 570 33.35 27.71 -10.85
N GLY A 571 32.43 26.83 -11.23
CA GLY A 571 32.58 25.38 -11.05
C GLY A 571 33.71 24.77 -11.89
N LEU A 572 33.89 25.20 -13.14
CA LEU A 572 34.97 24.72 -14.02
C LEU A 572 36.33 25.31 -13.64
N ASP A 573 36.35 26.54 -13.16
CA ASP A 573 37.55 27.18 -12.61
C ASP A 573 38.00 26.41 -11.36
N PHE A 574 37.07 26.04 -10.48
CA PHE A 574 37.35 25.17 -9.34
C PHE A 574 37.95 23.82 -9.76
N VAL A 575 37.40 23.17 -10.78
CA VAL A 575 37.95 21.90 -11.32
C VAL A 575 39.36 22.11 -11.86
N SER A 576 39.61 23.22 -12.56
CA SER A 576 40.91 23.55 -13.14
C SER A 576 41.97 23.77 -12.07
N VAL A 577 41.64 24.49 -10.99
CA VAL A 577 42.52 24.66 -9.82
C VAL A 577 42.81 23.31 -9.16
N HIS A 578 41.81 22.46 -9.02
CA HIS A 578 41.96 21.14 -8.42
C HIS A 578 42.84 20.21 -9.27
N ASP A 579 42.72 20.25 -10.61
CA ASP A 579 43.61 19.52 -11.53
C ASP A 579 45.04 20.08 -11.54
N ALA A 580 45.20 21.40 -11.39
CA ALA A 580 46.51 22.04 -11.26
C ALA A 580 47.24 21.61 -9.99
N LEU A 581 46.56 21.62 -8.82
CA LEU A 581 47.08 21.09 -7.56
C LEU A 581 47.49 19.63 -7.68
N LEU A 582 46.64 18.81 -8.30
CA LEU A 582 46.89 17.39 -8.49
C LEU A 582 48.12 17.17 -9.38
N THR A 583 48.30 18.00 -10.41
CA THR A 583 49.48 17.97 -11.27
C THR A 583 50.73 18.40 -10.49
N GLU A 584 50.65 19.49 -9.73
CA GLU A 584 51.76 20.00 -8.91
C GLU A 584 52.23 18.94 -7.91
N PHE A 585 51.33 18.34 -7.13
CA PHE A 585 51.70 17.31 -6.16
C PHE A 585 52.21 16.03 -6.82
N ARG A 586 51.79 15.73 -8.05
CA ARG A 586 52.37 14.61 -8.82
C ARG A 586 53.79 14.88 -9.28
N THR A 587 54.17 16.13 -9.58
CA THR A 587 55.57 16.44 -9.95
C THR A 587 56.55 16.10 -8.82
N ALA A 588 56.15 16.28 -7.56
CA ALA A 588 56.95 15.87 -6.41
C ALA A 588 57.20 14.35 -6.38
N LEU A 589 56.27 13.55 -6.90
CA LEU A 589 56.38 12.09 -7.00
C LEU A 589 57.20 11.60 -8.20
N GLU A 590 57.37 12.40 -9.26
CA GLU A 590 58.16 12.03 -10.44
C GLU A 590 59.65 11.78 -10.11
N SER A 591 60.14 12.45 -9.07
CA SER A 591 61.49 12.27 -8.54
C SER A 591 61.74 10.89 -7.92
N VAL A 592 60.68 10.15 -7.56
CA VAL A 592 60.75 8.90 -6.82
C VAL A 592 60.41 7.71 -7.73
N ARG A 593 61.36 6.78 -7.89
CA ARG A 593 61.18 5.57 -8.69
C ARG A 593 60.61 4.43 -7.85
N GLY A 594 59.42 3.94 -8.20
CA GLY A 594 58.83 2.74 -7.61
C GLY A 594 57.30 2.82 -7.49
N ARG A 595 56.63 1.69 -7.21
CA ARG A 595 55.23 1.70 -6.78
C ARG A 595 55.19 1.99 -5.28
N HIS A 596 54.64 3.14 -4.90
CA HIS A 596 54.46 3.53 -3.51
C HIS A 596 52.99 3.38 -3.11
N SER A 597 52.73 3.03 -1.84
CA SER A 597 51.38 3.09 -1.27
C SER A 597 50.90 4.55 -1.23
N LEU A 598 49.59 4.77 -1.14
CA LEU A 598 49.00 6.12 -1.03
C LEU A 598 49.58 6.89 0.17
N GLU A 599 49.78 6.23 1.30
CA GLU A 599 50.37 6.85 2.50
C GLU A 599 51.82 7.28 2.28
N SER A 600 52.63 6.43 1.64
CA SER A 600 54.00 6.79 1.30
C SER A 600 54.07 7.93 0.29
N GLN A 601 53.15 7.98 -0.69
CA GLN A 601 53.07 9.10 -1.64
C GLN A 601 52.76 10.42 -0.92
N VAL A 602 51.81 10.40 0.01
CA VAL A 602 51.42 11.56 0.81
C VAL A 602 52.58 12.07 1.68
N ASP A 603 53.32 11.18 2.35
CA ASP A 603 54.46 11.56 3.16
C ASP A 603 55.63 12.15 2.34
N ILE A 604 55.83 11.65 1.11
CA ILE A 604 56.83 12.20 0.17
C ILE A 604 56.44 13.63 -0.24
N ILE A 605 55.17 13.82 -0.61
CA ILE A 605 54.67 15.13 -1.06
C ILE A 605 54.78 16.16 0.06
N ILE A 606 54.42 15.82 1.30
CA ILE A 606 54.51 16.76 2.43
C ILE A 606 55.95 17.21 2.67
N LYS A 607 56.91 16.28 2.63
CA LYS A 607 58.32 16.63 2.80
C LYS A 607 58.87 17.53 1.68
N ALA A 608 58.32 17.42 0.48
CA ALA A 608 58.77 18.17 -0.69
C ALA A 608 58.07 19.53 -0.83
N LYS A 609 56.78 19.63 -0.46
CA LYS A 609 55.91 20.78 -0.77
C LYS A 609 55.31 21.47 0.45
N ALA A 610 55.43 20.91 1.66
CA ALA A 610 54.94 21.52 2.89
C ALA A 610 55.82 21.15 4.10
N PRO A 611 57.13 21.48 4.09
CA PRO A 611 58.05 21.08 5.15
C PRO A 611 57.75 21.77 6.49
N GLU A 612 57.31 23.04 6.47
CA GLU A 612 56.97 23.82 7.66
C GLU A 612 55.75 23.27 8.40
N LEU A 613 54.88 22.55 7.69
CA LEU A 613 53.69 21.93 8.25
C LEU A 613 54.01 20.79 9.24
N LEU A 614 55.25 20.27 9.25
CA LEU A 614 55.66 19.21 10.18
C LEU A 614 55.65 19.66 11.65
N GLU A 615 55.70 20.97 11.92
CA GLU A 615 55.63 21.52 13.28
C GLU A 615 54.18 21.60 13.79
N ALA A 616 53.21 21.82 12.90
CA ALA A 616 51.77 21.93 13.18
C ALA A 616 51.06 20.57 13.01
N LYS A 617 50.90 19.81 14.10
CA LYS A 617 50.47 18.40 14.04
C LYS A 617 49.03 18.22 13.57
N GLY A 618 48.13 19.13 13.94
CA GLY A 618 46.73 19.14 13.52
C GLY A 618 46.60 19.41 12.02
N PHE A 619 47.18 20.50 11.53
CA PHE A 619 47.16 20.86 10.10
C PHE A 619 47.89 19.83 9.23
N ALA A 620 48.98 19.24 9.70
CA ALA A 620 49.66 18.15 9.00
C ALA A 620 48.72 16.95 8.77
N ASN A 621 47.95 16.55 9.79
CA ASN A 621 47.00 15.45 9.66
C ASN A 621 45.85 15.79 8.70
N CYS A 622 45.29 17.00 8.80
CA CYS A 622 44.28 17.48 7.86
C CYS A 622 44.82 17.46 6.42
N PHE A 623 45.99 18.04 6.18
CA PHE A 623 46.62 18.08 4.87
C PHE A 623 46.88 16.68 4.31
N LYS A 624 47.35 15.73 5.14
CA LYS A 624 47.52 14.32 4.75
C LYS A 624 46.21 13.72 4.24
N ASP A 625 45.12 13.93 4.96
CA ASP A 625 43.83 13.34 4.61
C ASP A 625 43.21 13.98 3.37
N LEU A 626 43.33 15.31 3.23
CA LEU A 626 42.91 16.03 2.03
C LEU A 626 43.70 15.59 0.79
N LEU A 627 45.02 15.43 0.93
CA LEU A 627 45.89 14.96 -0.15
C LEU A 627 45.55 13.52 -0.57
N LYS A 628 45.21 12.63 0.38
CA LYS A 628 44.73 11.27 0.06
C LYS A 628 43.47 11.35 -0.81
N HIS A 629 42.50 12.20 -0.45
CA HIS A 629 41.28 12.39 -1.21
C HIS A 629 41.53 12.93 -2.62
N LEU A 630 42.42 13.92 -2.74
CA LEU A 630 42.87 14.48 -4.01
C LEU A 630 43.48 13.41 -4.93
N LEU A 631 44.42 12.61 -4.41
CA LEU A 631 45.09 11.55 -5.18
C LEU A 631 44.14 10.42 -5.61
N GLN A 632 43.10 10.15 -4.82
CA GLN A 632 42.02 9.21 -5.17
C GLN A 632 41.07 9.77 -6.24
N GLY A 633 41.20 11.05 -6.62
CA GLY A 633 40.33 11.73 -7.58
C GLY A 633 38.95 12.10 -7.02
N LYS A 634 38.80 12.12 -5.69
CA LYS A 634 37.58 12.65 -5.06
C LYS A 634 37.50 14.15 -5.31
N ALA A 635 36.29 14.67 -5.52
CA ALA A 635 36.06 16.11 -5.58
C ALA A 635 36.11 16.66 -4.16
N LEU A 636 37.12 17.49 -3.87
CA LEU A 636 37.20 18.18 -2.58
C LEU A 636 36.13 19.28 -2.50
N PRO A 637 35.63 19.61 -1.30
CA PRO A 637 34.89 20.84 -1.10
C PRO A 637 35.82 22.05 -1.24
N ILE A 638 35.23 23.23 -1.45
CA ILE A 638 35.97 24.46 -1.73
C ILE A 638 36.93 24.83 -0.59
N GLU A 639 36.48 24.72 0.67
CA GLU A 639 37.32 25.03 1.85
C GLU A 639 38.53 24.10 1.98
N ASP A 640 38.41 22.84 1.59
CA ASP A 640 39.51 21.87 1.66
C ASP A 640 40.54 22.10 0.55
N ALA A 641 40.09 22.49 -0.64
CA ALA A 641 41.00 22.92 -1.71
C ALA A 641 41.75 24.20 -1.32
N VAL A 642 41.08 25.14 -0.65
CA VAL A 642 41.67 26.37 -0.11
C VAL A 642 42.75 26.06 0.93
N ASP A 643 42.52 25.09 1.81
CA ASP A 643 43.55 24.66 2.76
C ASP A 643 44.75 24.03 2.05
N LEU A 644 44.54 23.20 1.02
CA LEU A 644 45.66 22.64 0.25
C LEU A 644 46.47 23.72 -0.49
N LEU A 645 45.83 24.77 -0.98
CA LEU A 645 46.49 25.91 -1.63
C LEU A 645 47.30 26.76 -0.64
N THR A 646 46.81 26.91 0.59
CA THR A 646 47.41 27.85 1.55
C THR A 646 48.38 27.22 2.55
N LEU A 647 48.27 25.90 2.81
CA LEU A 647 49.14 25.17 3.73
C LEU A 647 50.42 24.64 3.08
N LYS A 648 50.51 24.66 1.75
CA LYS A 648 51.74 24.32 1.03
C LYS A 648 52.71 25.49 1.01
N ASP A 649 53.99 25.19 0.80
CA ASP A 649 55.01 26.20 0.57
C ASP A 649 54.73 26.89 -0.78
N ASN A 650 54.46 28.20 -0.72
CA ASN A 650 54.06 29.02 -1.86
C ASN A 650 55.18 29.94 -2.38
N SER A 651 56.43 29.62 -2.06
CA SER A 651 57.62 30.34 -2.58
C SER A 651 57.66 30.46 -4.10
N GLU A 652 57.25 29.42 -4.84
CA GLU A 652 57.16 29.43 -6.32
C GLU A 652 55.77 29.79 -6.85
N SER A 653 54.73 29.75 -6.00
CA SER A 653 53.32 29.82 -6.41
C SER A 653 52.51 30.85 -5.59
N ILE A 654 53.03 32.07 -5.47
CA ILE A 654 52.39 33.17 -4.71
C ILE A 654 50.94 33.46 -5.17
N ALA A 655 50.62 33.19 -6.44
CA ALA A 655 49.28 33.35 -7.02
C ALA A 655 48.22 32.41 -6.40
N ASP A 656 48.61 31.35 -5.71
CA ASP A 656 47.68 30.38 -5.11
C ASP A 656 46.87 30.99 -3.97
N PHE A 657 47.43 31.96 -3.24
CA PHE A 657 46.69 32.71 -2.22
C PHE A 657 45.56 33.56 -2.84
N ALA A 658 45.83 34.24 -3.96
CA ALA A 658 44.81 35.01 -4.67
C ALA A 658 43.73 34.08 -5.27
N THR A 659 44.13 32.89 -5.73
CA THR A 659 43.22 31.85 -6.22
C THR A 659 42.34 31.32 -5.10
N ALA A 660 42.89 31.07 -3.90
CA ALA A 660 42.15 30.65 -2.73
C ALA A 660 41.07 31.68 -2.31
N LEU A 661 41.42 32.98 -2.28
CA LEU A 661 40.45 34.06 -2.02
C LEU A 661 39.34 34.09 -3.07
N HIS A 662 39.68 33.86 -4.34
CA HIS A 662 38.69 33.82 -5.41
C HIS A 662 37.70 32.66 -5.26
N LEU A 663 38.19 31.46 -4.96
CA LEU A 663 37.35 30.28 -4.72
C LEU A 663 36.40 30.49 -3.53
N LEU A 664 36.84 31.15 -2.47
CA LEU A 664 35.98 31.50 -1.34
C LEU A 664 34.91 32.53 -1.72
N ALA A 665 35.21 33.46 -2.61
CA ALA A 665 34.25 34.47 -3.06
C ALA A 665 33.17 33.91 -3.97
N SER A 666 33.49 32.94 -4.82
CA SER A 666 32.51 32.24 -5.68
C SER A 666 31.70 31.18 -4.93
N ALA A 667 32.11 30.81 -3.71
CA ALA A 667 31.39 29.83 -2.91
C ALA A 667 30.04 30.35 -2.39
N SER A 668 28.96 29.71 -2.85
CA SER A 668 27.58 29.95 -2.41
C SER A 668 27.08 28.96 -1.36
N ASP A 669 27.72 27.78 -1.25
CA ASP A 669 27.26 26.68 -0.39
C ASP A 669 27.82 26.72 1.06
N ILE A 670 28.66 27.71 1.38
CA ILE A 670 29.33 27.84 2.70
C ILE A 670 28.58 28.89 3.56
N PRO A 671 28.28 28.59 4.85
CA PRO A 671 27.72 29.59 5.77
C PRO A 671 28.59 30.86 5.85
N GLU A 672 27.97 32.04 5.85
CA GLU A 672 28.69 33.33 5.78
C GLU A 672 29.75 33.48 6.89
N ALA A 673 29.43 33.11 8.13
CA ALA A 673 30.38 33.15 9.24
C ALA A 673 31.64 32.30 8.99
N ARG A 674 31.47 31.08 8.47
CA ARG A 674 32.58 30.19 8.12
C ARG A 674 33.38 30.72 6.94
N ARG A 675 32.71 31.29 5.94
CA ARG A 675 33.37 31.91 4.79
C ARG A 675 34.24 33.09 5.22
N VAL A 676 33.73 33.97 6.10
CA VAL A 676 34.51 35.08 6.67
C VAL A 676 35.69 34.56 7.49
N SER A 677 35.50 33.51 8.28
CA SER A 677 36.60 32.89 9.02
C SER A 677 37.67 32.27 8.10
N ALA A 678 37.27 31.67 6.98
CA ALA A 678 38.19 31.13 5.98
C ALA A 678 39.00 32.25 5.32
N PHE A 679 38.38 33.38 4.98
CA PHE A 679 39.09 34.56 4.48
C PHE A 679 40.16 35.04 5.45
N ARG A 680 39.84 35.14 6.75
CA ARG A 680 40.80 35.52 7.80
C ARG A 680 41.97 34.55 7.87
N THR A 681 41.72 33.25 7.79
CA THR A 681 42.79 32.23 7.79
C THR A 681 43.70 32.36 6.56
N VAL A 682 43.14 32.59 5.37
CA VAL A 682 43.95 32.81 4.15
C VAL A 682 44.84 34.03 4.33
N TRP A 683 44.28 35.16 4.78
CA TRP A 683 45.06 36.38 5.02
C TRP A 683 46.12 36.21 6.11
N ARG A 684 45.82 35.50 7.21
CA ARG A 684 46.82 35.17 8.25
C ARG A 684 48.00 34.41 7.66
N ARG A 685 47.75 33.41 6.81
CA ARG A 685 48.81 32.64 6.14
C ARG A 685 49.61 33.48 5.14
N VAL A 686 48.97 34.43 4.44
CA VAL A 686 49.68 35.41 3.59
C VAL A 686 50.63 36.27 4.43
N TYR A 687 50.20 36.76 5.59
CA TYR A 687 51.06 37.53 6.48
C TYR A 687 52.22 36.72 7.05
N LEU A 688 52.00 35.43 7.35
CA LEU A 688 53.03 34.56 7.91
C LEU A 688 54.04 34.04 6.87
N HIS A 689 53.71 34.12 5.57
CA HIS A 689 54.56 33.63 4.49
C HIS A 689 55.87 34.43 4.33
N ASP A 690 55.79 35.75 4.47
CA ASP A 690 56.93 36.63 4.20
C ASP A 690 57.81 36.84 5.45
N ASP A 691 59.14 36.79 5.28
CA ASP A 691 60.09 37.09 6.37
C ASP A 691 60.21 38.62 6.59
N TRP A 692 59.30 39.15 7.40
CA TRP A 692 59.28 40.56 7.75
C TRP A 692 60.53 41.04 8.47
N THR A 693 61.27 40.15 9.15
CA THR A 693 62.53 40.52 9.82
C THR A 693 63.66 40.75 8.81
N ALA A 694 63.66 40.05 7.68
CA ALA A 694 64.57 40.29 6.57
C ALA A 694 64.16 41.55 5.77
N ILE A 695 62.87 41.74 5.54
CA ILE A 695 62.32 42.89 4.80
C ILE A 695 62.51 44.20 5.59
N GLY A 696 62.32 44.15 6.92
CA GLY A 696 62.45 45.30 7.82
C GLY A 696 63.90 45.76 8.09
N LYS A 697 64.92 45.02 7.64
CA LYS A 697 66.33 45.46 7.71
C LYS A 697 66.60 46.56 6.69
N THR A 698 66.37 47.80 7.11
CA THR A 698 66.55 49.01 6.30
C THR A 698 67.97 49.60 6.35
N ALA A 699 68.88 49.01 7.12
CA ALA A 699 70.27 49.47 7.21
C ALA A 699 70.99 49.27 5.85
N ASN A 700 71.47 50.38 5.26
CA ASN A 700 72.19 50.44 3.97
C ASN A 700 71.39 50.03 2.72
N VAL A 701 70.06 50.12 2.74
CA VAL A 701 69.19 49.79 1.60
C VAL A 701 68.52 51.06 1.05
N SER A 702 68.41 51.20 -0.27
CA SER A 702 67.73 52.35 -0.90
C SER A 702 66.21 52.24 -0.83
N ASP A 703 65.49 53.37 -0.85
CA ASP A 703 64.02 53.38 -0.85
C ASP A 703 63.41 52.66 -2.07
N ALA A 704 64.10 52.67 -3.22
CA ALA A 704 63.68 51.93 -4.41
C ALA A 704 63.76 50.41 -4.17
N GLU A 705 64.86 49.95 -3.57
CA GLU A 705 65.05 48.53 -3.26
C GLU A 705 64.11 48.06 -2.14
N ILE A 706 63.75 48.91 -1.18
CA ILE A 706 62.70 48.60 -0.19
C ILE A 706 61.34 48.44 -0.90
N LYS A 707 60.99 49.33 -1.83
CA LYS A 707 59.75 49.18 -2.61
C LYS A 707 59.74 47.92 -3.45
N ASP A 708 60.86 47.55 -4.07
CA ASP A 708 60.96 46.32 -4.86
C ASP A 708 60.86 45.07 -3.98
N ARG A 709 61.45 45.08 -2.77
CA ARG A 709 61.26 44.02 -1.77
C ARG A 709 59.81 43.90 -1.34
N LEU A 710 59.12 45.03 -1.11
CA LEU A 710 57.68 45.03 -0.80
C LEU A 710 56.85 44.51 -1.98
N ARG A 711 57.23 44.81 -3.23
CA ARG A 711 56.55 44.29 -4.42
C ARG A 711 56.72 42.78 -4.61
N SER A 712 57.82 42.19 -4.14
CA SER A 712 58.03 40.74 -4.17
C SER A 712 57.32 39.96 -3.07
N THR A 713 56.62 40.64 -2.14
CA THR A 713 55.90 39.96 -1.04
C THR A 713 54.62 39.29 -1.51
N ALA A 714 54.23 38.20 -0.84
CA ALA A 714 52.95 37.56 -1.07
C ALA A 714 51.78 38.50 -0.75
N LEU A 715 51.94 39.37 0.25
CA LEU A 715 50.97 40.41 0.59
C LEU A 715 50.69 41.37 -0.58
N TYR A 716 51.73 41.87 -1.25
CA TYR A 716 51.55 42.79 -2.36
C TYR A 716 50.85 42.12 -3.56
N HIS A 717 51.29 40.93 -3.94
CA HIS A 717 50.70 40.19 -5.07
C HIS A 717 49.22 39.81 -4.83
N THR A 718 48.87 39.40 -3.61
CA THR A 718 47.49 39.09 -3.25
C THR A 718 46.62 40.34 -3.21
N LEU A 719 47.10 41.46 -2.66
CA LEU A 719 46.39 42.74 -2.65
C LEU A 719 46.17 43.28 -4.07
N CYS A 720 47.17 43.25 -4.94
CA CYS A 720 47.01 43.66 -6.33
C CYS A 720 45.95 42.83 -7.06
N SER A 721 45.94 41.51 -6.84
CA SER A 721 44.95 40.61 -7.44
C SER A 721 43.53 40.84 -6.88
N ALA A 722 43.42 41.17 -5.58
CA ALA A 722 42.16 41.52 -4.94
C ALA A 722 41.62 42.88 -5.42
N LEU A 723 42.49 43.89 -5.56
CA LEU A 723 42.14 45.26 -5.98
C LEU A 723 41.78 45.35 -7.47
N ALA A 724 42.46 44.60 -8.34
CA ALA A 724 42.20 44.57 -9.78
C ALA A 724 40.79 44.08 -10.15
N ARG A 725 40.07 43.43 -9.20
CA ARG A 725 38.73 42.89 -9.39
C ARG A 725 37.62 43.77 -8.78
N GLY A 726 37.95 45.02 -8.44
CA GLY A 726 37.05 45.99 -7.81
C GLY A 726 35.65 45.97 -8.40
N GLU A 727 34.68 45.49 -7.60
CA GLU A 727 33.21 45.69 -7.62
C GLU A 727 32.39 44.50 -7.04
N ARG A 728 32.98 43.31 -6.81
CA ARG A 728 32.30 42.14 -6.17
C ARG A 728 32.87 41.75 -4.79
N LEU A 729 33.28 42.72 -3.97
CA LEU A 729 33.85 42.43 -2.64
C LEU A 729 32.73 41.93 -1.69
N THR A 730 32.69 40.62 -1.46
CA THR A 730 31.87 40.01 -0.41
C THR A 730 32.40 40.41 0.98
N ASN A 731 31.53 40.43 1.99
CA ASN A 731 31.94 40.76 3.36
C ASN A 731 33.16 39.93 3.79
N GLY A 732 34.25 40.60 4.18
CA GLY A 732 35.48 39.96 4.66
C GLY A 732 36.49 39.56 3.59
N TYR A 733 36.32 39.95 2.33
CA TYR A 733 37.26 39.62 1.25
C TYR A 733 38.68 40.21 1.44
N GLU A 734 38.77 41.42 1.99
CA GLU A 734 40.02 42.02 2.47
C GLU A 734 39.98 42.03 4.01
N ALA A 735 40.96 41.40 4.65
CA ALA A 735 41.11 41.41 6.11
C ALA A 735 42.39 42.15 6.48
N SER A 736 42.32 43.09 7.42
CA SER A 736 43.52 43.70 8.02
C SER A 736 44.18 42.71 8.99
N PRO A 737 45.46 42.94 9.37
CA PRO A 737 46.16 42.10 10.34
C PRO A 737 45.34 41.86 11.62
N ASP A 738 44.70 42.90 12.17
CA ASP A 738 43.89 42.82 13.40
C ASP A 738 42.67 41.91 13.25
N VAL A 739 42.06 41.91 12.06
CA VAL A 739 40.90 41.07 11.76
C VAL A 739 41.34 39.63 11.49
N ALA A 740 42.55 39.42 10.96
CA ALA A 740 43.15 38.10 10.71
C ALA A 740 43.60 37.39 12.01
N LEU A 741 43.80 38.12 13.11
CA LEU A 741 44.03 37.53 14.44
C LEU A 741 42.82 36.75 14.98
N ILE A 742 41.61 37.00 14.48
CA ILE A 742 40.42 36.28 14.94
C ILE A 742 40.44 34.85 14.39
N VAL A 743 40.71 33.89 15.28
CA VAL A 743 40.70 32.45 14.97
C VAL A 743 39.28 31.85 14.96
N PRO A 744 39.06 30.76 14.20
CA PRO A 744 37.79 30.05 14.22
C PRO A 744 37.50 29.45 15.60
N THR A 745 36.24 29.46 16.01
CA THR A 745 35.80 28.82 17.24
C THR A 745 35.83 27.29 17.13
N ALA A 746 35.97 26.57 18.25
CA ALA A 746 35.90 25.11 18.28
C ALA A 746 34.58 24.57 17.68
N ALA A 747 33.48 25.30 17.86
CA ALA A 747 32.19 24.97 17.25
C ALA A 747 32.24 25.05 15.70
N GLU A 748 32.87 26.08 15.13
CA GLU A 748 33.05 26.21 13.68
C GLU A 748 33.96 25.12 13.11
N ILE A 749 35.05 24.78 13.81
CA ILE A 749 35.96 23.67 13.46
C ILE A 749 35.20 22.34 13.46
N SER A 750 34.43 22.05 14.51
CA SER A 750 33.63 20.83 14.60
C SER A 750 32.51 20.76 13.55
N SER A 751 31.93 21.91 13.17
CA SER A 751 30.93 22.00 12.10
C SER A 751 31.52 21.75 10.73
N ARG A 752 32.80 22.09 10.52
CA ARG A 752 33.50 21.86 9.26
C ARG A 752 33.88 20.41 9.06
N TRP A 753 34.53 19.81 10.05
CA TRP A 753 34.95 18.42 10.00
C TRP A 753 34.00 17.54 10.82
N SER A 754 32.80 17.28 10.30
CA SER A 754 31.83 16.44 11.00
C SER A 754 32.37 15.00 11.11
N GLY A 755 32.81 14.58 12.30
CA GLY A 755 33.27 13.21 12.58
C GLY A 755 34.71 13.07 13.09
N ILE A 756 35.46 14.16 13.28
CA ILE A 756 36.78 14.14 13.95
C ILE A 756 36.63 14.02 15.48
N SER A 757 37.63 13.44 16.15
CA SER A 757 37.63 13.32 17.62
C SER A 757 37.85 14.67 18.31
N SER A 758 37.46 14.79 19.58
CA SER A 758 37.76 15.98 20.41
C SER A 758 39.24 16.32 20.39
N ASP A 759 40.10 15.30 20.51
CA ASP A 759 41.56 15.47 20.56
C ASP A 759 42.12 16.01 19.23
N GLN A 760 41.48 15.68 18.10
CA GLN A 760 41.85 16.22 16.79
C GLN A 760 41.36 17.66 16.64
N VAL A 761 40.17 18.00 17.17
CA VAL A 761 39.68 19.39 17.21
C VAL A 761 40.62 20.26 18.03
N ASP A 762 41.02 19.78 19.21
CA ASP A 762 41.93 20.51 20.11
C ASP A 762 43.29 20.73 19.46
N ALA A 763 43.85 19.74 18.77
CA ALA A 763 45.09 19.89 18.01
C ALA A 763 44.99 20.93 16.89
N ILE A 764 43.86 21.01 16.19
CA ILE A 764 43.62 22.03 15.15
C ILE A 764 43.47 23.43 15.79
N VAL A 765 42.83 23.53 16.95
CA VAL A 765 42.71 24.78 17.72
C VAL A 765 44.09 25.26 18.18
N GLU A 766 44.93 24.37 18.69
CA GLU A 766 46.31 24.67 19.07
C GLU A 766 47.11 25.23 17.88
N ASP A 767 47.01 24.61 16.70
CA ASP A 767 47.70 25.10 15.51
C ASP A 767 47.17 26.47 15.03
N TYR A 768 45.86 26.72 15.14
CA TYR A 768 45.29 28.05 14.85
C TYR A 768 45.77 29.12 15.83
N ASN A 769 45.87 28.79 17.11
CA ASN A 769 46.40 29.70 18.12
C ASN A 769 47.90 29.96 17.88
N PHE A 770 48.65 28.95 17.45
CA PHE A 770 50.05 29.10 17.09
C PHE A 770 50.25 30.07 15.90
N GLU A 771 49.43 29.96 14.84
CA GLU A 771 49.44 30.95 13.75
C GLU A 771 49.07 32.35 14.26
N CYS A 772 48.10 32.45 15.17
CA CYS A 772 47.65 33.72 15.75
C CYS A 772 48.75 34.40 16.58
N ASP A 773 49.41 33.66 17.46
CA ASP A 773 50.49 34.15 18.32
C ASP A 773 51.66 34.66 17.46
N ARG A 774 52.06 33.90 16.42
CA ARG A 774 53.10 34.33 15.48
C ARG A 774 52.72 35.61 14.72
N LEU A 775 51.46 35.77 14.33
CA LEU A 775 51.02 36.99 13.66
C LEU A 775 51.03 38.20 14.63
N GLY A 776 50.62 37.98 15.89
CA GLY A 776 50.62 39.01 16.91
C GLY A 776 52.01 39.55 17.25
N GLU A 777 53.05 38.72 17.17
CA GLU A 777 54.45 39.11 17.41
C GLU A 777 55.03 40.01 16.30
N LEU A 778 54.43 40.05 15.10
CA LEU A 778 54.99 40.73 13.94
C LEU A 778 54.58 42.21 13.81
N GLU A 779 53.57 42.68 14.56
CA GLU A 779 53.09 44.09 14.60
C GLU A 779 52.99 44.77 13.21
N LEU A 780 52.26 44.15 12.27
CA LEU A 780 52.29 44.49 10.84
C LEU A 780 51.41 45.67 10.40
N GLU A 781 50.75 46.41 11.30
CA GLU A 781 49.78 47.46 10.95
C GLU A 781 50.36 48.54 10.01
N ASP A 782 51.52 49.10 10.37
CA ASP A 782 52.18 50.15 9.58
C ASP A 782 52.67 49.64 8.21
N ILE A 783 53.15 48.40 8.17
CA ILE A 783 53.67 47.77 6.95
C ILE A 783 52.51 47.45 5.99
N PHE A 784 51.39 46.98 6.52
CA PHE A 784 50.17 46.71 5.74
C PHE A 784 49.68 47.97 5.03
N HIS A 785 49.58 49.10 5.74
CA HIS A 785 49.18 50.37 5.13
C HIS A 785 50.12 50.80 3.99
N ARG A 786 51.43 50.65 4.19
CA ARG A 786 52.44 51.01 3.18
C ARG A 786 52.38 50.11 1.95
N VAL A 787 52.20 48.80 2.12
CA VAL A 787 52.06 47.85 0.99
C VAL A 787 50.75 48.08 0.23
N ARG A 788 49.66 48.37 0.95
CA ARG A 788 48.36 48.69 0.35
C ARG A 788 48.40 49.97 -0.47
N GLU A 789 49.04 51.03 0.03
CA GLU A 789 49.23 52.27 -0.75
C GLU A 789 50.02 52.02 -2.04
N LEU A 790 51.07 51.21 -1.97
CA LEU A 790 51.85 50.82 -3.15
C LEU A 790 51.00 50.00 -4.13
N ALA A 791 50.22 49.03 -3.65
CA ALA A 791 49.35 48.21 -4.48
C ALA A 791 48.26 49.05 -5.17
N VAL A 792 47.66 50.01 -4.46
CA VAL A 792 46.66 50.94 -5.04
C VAL A 792 47.30 51.85 -6.09
N GLN A 793 48.50 52.38 -5.84
CA GLN A 793 49.21 53.21 -6.81
C GLN A 793 49.56 52.44 -8.09
N ASP A 794 50.02 51.19 -7.96
CA ASP A 794 50.43 50.37 -9.09
C ASP A 794 49.25 49.70 -9.84
N THR A 795 48.04 49.66 -9.26
CA THR A 795 46.81 49.14 -9.92
C THR A 795 45.93 50.22 -10.55
N THR A 796 46.12 51.50 -10.19
CA THR A 796 45.34 52.64 -10.72
C THR A 796 45.97 53.32 -11.94
N TRP A 797 47.17 52.90 -12.34
CA TRP A 797 47.90 53.31 -13.54
C TRP A 797 47.96 52.15 -14.54
#